data_AF-A0A522P9X6-F1
#
_entry.id   AF-A0A522P9X6-F1
#
_cell.length_a   1.000
_cell.length_b   1.000
_cell.length_c   1.000
_cell.angle_alpha   90.00
_cell.angle_beta   90.00
_cell.angle_gamma   90.00
#
_symmetry.space_group_name_H-M   'P 1'
#
loop_
_entity.id
_entity.type
_entity.pdbx_description
1 polymer ?
#
loop_
_entity_poly.entity_id
_entity_poly.type
_entity_poly.pdbx_seq_one_letter_code
_entity_poly.pdbx_strand_id
1 'polypeptide(L)'
;MTRGYLLVLWGLLALVFLPPVAGAQGESGTIEIVVTDAAGKNAIADARVILDGPFIAQEVTGSDGRVTFEAAPSGIYRARVLREGYAGATTEPFDVLPERVVSVAVHLSREEHLLVIASITVRPLPSLGEASVGEESSARKLSGGLGGALGKLGGVLVTSGDDAQGPTETIWLEGHDPTQTALSLDGIPLNAPGQALDLRALNPDLFASASISHAPTATALGGSVDFRTLEPTLRTQVRATSGLDSNDGSYSTFSSEGSAGRLGFAAVHTVRGYERPLAGLPFGDTSGLTYVHGGSYATGGDLLKLRLRVGASQTLTATGLSSRYEEDALCTLFTGPLPCGYGPGNGSIGHFGSASLADTLLLGSVGVKVAVFRTVSRSDQDFSHRYVGGVLSPLNNASLVQTQGADLEAEFPGTRRHTLTLAGTATRTQASQLQSGPGSAPLSPSVRTSYAWLTLTDTVRANPRLRLSFRGGSARATPGGSLAAGVSAGVRVGAKDAVLASFDLNGIAPEPVGPRILSDPTALRFSCTAGLAFGEGPGDAPGSSSSASARLVFEHRAPQGLFEGVLYRQEQHGALIQAPVNGAALPAGYFPPGYFQTVSTTFASEGGCGSATALGPANVYLVVPIAGTRRIYEGLRLSALRSVGRHLTLGGYAAVEVAKVLSGDPRLTAASSPVISGSQLPNVPLHHAGLLFDYRASRLPIELLADAQYTSANNPANLPSYLTFDVAAGIAAPRATFTAFIGNLFNAHAGRFATPAGAVPLATAGGQPLPAIAFPLQPRTLGAALTLRLGKGVSGPAEPGPVGLIQPLPHTPPLQPLLVDQTRSICEPADARVARTATEALRAYVAELERTKTRAGYPEQAPAEMPAVPGIAPVYHRLAGSYALTLRAVDIEVAQALFRCVPLHVGSEGEARALGLYVPEATAFARFTLVFSPLAGIYVVRPPEGGGREAFRLYRLPTAAPGAPLAVESRTECTAELRAVAMQLLPALQRYVAAFDPERPPPPQPEGWRVTPHAAAAGWWLAVVPENFSNLPAVLDCGHVAVASEDELRARGFEGAAAPSLNFAPPLGLYLVRPER
;
A
#
# COMPACT_ATOMS: atom_id res chain seq x y z
N MET A 1 9.40 -39.16 -17.24
CA MET A 1 10.46 -39.18 -16.22
C MET A 1 9.79 -39.45 -14.88
N THR A 2 10.09 -40.58 -14.21
CA THR A 2 9.19 -41.13 -13.17
C THR A 2 9.94 -41.87 -12.05
N ARG A 3 9.33 -41.85 -10.85
CA ARG A 3 9.67 -42.62 -9.63
C ARG A 3 11.00 -42.36 -8.90
N GLY A 4 12.09 -41.98 -9.57
CA GLY A 4 13.41 -41.84 -8.91
C GLY A 4 13.48 -40.77 -7.80
N TYR A 5 12.99 -39.57 -8.06
CA TYR A 5 13.17 -38.41 -7.17
C TYR A 5 12.34 -38.46 -5.87
N LEU A 6 11.22 -39.18 -5.88
CA LEU A 6 10.28 -39.20 -4.75
C LEU A 6 10.85 -39.93 -3.52
N LEU A 7 11.69 -40.96 -3.72
CA LEU A 7 12.35 -41.68 -2.64
C LEU A 7 13.52 -40.90 -2.00
N VAL A 8 14.21 -40.06 -2.77
CA VAL A 8 15.30 -39.21 -2.25
C VAL A 8 14.75 -38.14 -1.31
N LEU A 9 13.58 -37.57 -1.63
CA LEU A 9 12.89 -36.58 -0.79
C LEU A 9 12.51 -37.17 0.59
N TRP A 10 11.98 -38.40 0.61
CA TRP A 10 11.65 -39.11 1.86
C TRP A 10 12.90 -39.52 2.66
N GLY A 11 14.00 -39.90 2.00
CA GLY A 11 15.26 -40.24 2.67
C GLY A 11 15.91 -39.07 3.41
N LEU A 12 15.81 -37.86 2.87
CA LEU A 12 16.35 -36.64 3.49
C LEU A 12 15.53 -36.17 4.71
N LEU A 13 14.21 -36.45 4.75
CA LEU A 13 13.35 -36.07 5.88
C LEU A 13 13.66 -36.83 7.18
N ALA A 14 14.22 -38.04 7.10
CA ALA A 14 14.37 -38.95 8.24
C ALA A 14 15.54 -38.62 9.18
N LEU A 15 16.51 -37.80 8.76
CA LEU A 15 17.83 -37.71 9.37
C LEU A 15 18.05 -36.56 10.38
N VAL A 16 17.00 -35.81 10.73
CA VAL A 16 17.13 -34.54 11.51
C VAL A 16 16.67 -34.67 12.98
N PHE A 17 16.54 -35.87 13.56
CA PHE A 17 15.92 -36.07 14.89
C PHE A 17 16.89 -36.29 16.08
N LEU A 18 17.74 -35.29 16.40
CA LEU A 18 18.32 -35.11 17.75
C LEU A 18 18.41 -33.60 18.12
N PRO A 19 18.23 -33.19 19.40
CA PRO A 19 18.15 -31.77 19.81
C PRO A 19 19.46 -31.20 20.40
N PRO A 20 19.72 -29.88 20.26
CA PRO A 20 19.57 -28.98 21.41
C PRO A 20 19.04 -27.55 21.11
N VAL A 21 18.58 -26.88 22.18
CA VAL A 21 17.40 -25.99 22.30
C VAL A 21 17.56 -24.51 21.87
N ALA A 22 16.39 -23.85 21.66
CA ALA A 22 16.06 -22.44 21.35
C ALA A 22 15.52 -22.22 19.92
N GLY A 23 14.55 -21.30 19.76
CA GLY A 23 13.73 -21.16 18.55
C GLY A 23 13.46 -19.73 18.09
N ALA A 24 12.78 -19.62 16.94
CA ALA A 24 12.46 -18.44 16.15
C ALA A 24 11.08 -18.65 15.45
N GLN A 25 10.40 -17.68 14.84
CA GLN A 25 10.32 -16.21 14.99
C GLN A 25 8.99 -15.80 14.30
N GLY A 26 8.33 -14.73 14.75
CA GLY A 26 7.07 -14.25 14.18
C GLY A 26 6.73 -12.85 14.72
N GLU A 27 6.20 -11.98 13.88
CA GLU A 27 6.15 -10.53 14.14
C GLU A 27 5.16 -10.07 15.21
N SER A 28 4.51 -11.01 15.87
CA SER A 28 3.65 -10.77 17.01
C SER A 28 4.44 -10.92 18.31
N GLY A 29 4.22 -10.02 19.25
CA GLY A 29 4.65 -10.25 20.62
C GLY A 29 3.82 -11.33 21.31
N THR A 30 4.27 -11.72 22.50
CA THR A 30 3.43 -12.44 23.47
C THR A 30 3.19 -11.48 24.63
N ILE A 31 2.08 -11.58 25.35
CA ILE A 31 1.92 -10.84 26.62
C ILE A 31 1.61 -11.86 27.69
N GLU A 32 2.50 -11.95 28.68
CA GLU A 32 2.41 -12.94 29.76
C GLU A 32 2.11 -12.17 31.05
N ILE A 33 0.96 -12.42 31.67
CA ILE A 33 0.54 -11.65 32.85
C ILE A 33 0.47 -12.60 34.04
N VAL A 34 1.21 -12.27 35.10
CA VAL A 34 1.31 -13.09 36.31
C VAL A 34 0.62 -12.34 37.45
N VAL A 35 -0.54 -12.84 37.86
CA VAL A 35 -1.41 -12.24 38.87
C VAL A 35 -1.19 -12.91 40.22
N THR A 36 -0.81 -12.12 41.22
CA THR A 36 -0.50 -12.61 42.58
C THR A 36 -1.11 -11.72 43.66
N ASP A 37 -1.36 -12.29 44.84
CA ASP A 37 -1.79 -11.57 46.04
C ASP A 37 -0.67 -10.61 46.49
N ALA A 38 -1.00 -9.34 46.66
CA ALA A 38 -0.06 -8.31 47.08
C ALA A 38 0.60 -8.63 48.43
N ALA A 39 -0.14 -9.22 49.37
CA ALA A 39 0.31 -9.54 50.72
C ALA A 39 1.03 -10.90 50.77
N GLY A 40 0.42 -11.94 50.19
CA GLY A 40 0.93 -13.32 50.27
C GLY A 40 1.89 -13.73 49.15
N LYS A 41 1.98 -12.98 48.05
CA LYS A 41 2.62 -13.36 46.77
C LYS A 41 2.13 -14.68 46.15
N ASN A 42 1.06 -15.26 46.71
CA ASN A 42 0.38 -16.44 46.18
C ASN A 42 -0.24 -16.14 44.81
N ALA A 43 -0.19 -17.10 43.90
CA ALA A 43 -0.88 -17.05 42.61
C ALA A 43 -2.39 -16.87 42.79
N ILE A 44 -3.00 -15.97 42.00
CA ILE A 44 -4.46 -15.78 41.98
C ILE A 44 -5.04 -16.45 40.74
N ALA A 45 -5.61 -17.63 40.93
CA ALA A 45 -6.38 -18.34 39.91
C ALA A 45 -7.73 -17.69 39.63
N ASP A 46 -8.27 -17.93 38.43
CA ASP A 46 -9.55 -17.40 37.96
C ASP A 46 -9.66 -15.86 38.03
N ALA A 47 -8.54 -15.14 37.94
CA ALA A 47 -8.51 -13.69 37.73
C ALA A 47 -8.70 -13.39 36.25
N ARG A 48 -9.64 -12.50 35.92
CA ARG A 48 -9.88 -12.07 34.54
C ARG A 48 -8.88 -10.97 34.20
N VAL A 49 -8.17 -11.15 33.09
CA VAL A 49 -7.21 -10.21 32.55
C VAL A 49 -7.72 -9.72 31.21
N ILE A 50 -7.82 -8.40 31.06
CA ILE A 50 -8.28 -7.72 29.86
C ILE A 50 -7.12 -6.89 29.34
N LEU A 51 -6.72 -7.12 28.09
CA LEU A 51 -5.79 -6.28 27.36
C LEU A 51 -6.54 -5.21 26.57
N ASP A 52 -6.01 -3.99 26.63
CA ASP A 52 -6.44 -2.82 25.86
C ASP A 52 -5.23 -2.30 25.07
N GLY A 53 -5.36 -2.17 23.75
CA GLY A 53 -4.27 -1.85 22.82
C GLY A 53 -4.75 -1.80 21.35
N PRO A 54 -3.89 -2.15 20.36
CA PRO A 54 -4.28 -2.35 18.96
C PRO A 54 -5.52 -3.24 18.76
N PHE A 55 -5.71 -4.21 19.65
CA PHE A 55 -6.90 -5.04 19.77
C PHE A 55 -7.29 -5.16 21.25
N ILE A 56 -8.56 -5.48 21.53
CA ILE A 56 -8.98 -5.96 22.85
C ILE A 56 -8.86 -7.48 22.85
N ALA A 57 -8.39 -8.04 23.96
CA ALA A 57 -8.56 -9.45 24.25
C ALA A 57 -8.72 -9.66 25.75
N GLN A 58 -9.42 -10.72 26.15
CA GLN A 58 -9.46 -11.15 27.55
C GLN A 58 -9.22 -12.64 27.69
N GLU A 59 -8.61 -12.98 28.81
CA GLU A 59 -8.33 -14.35 29.22
C GLU A 59 -8.44 -14.46 30.75
N VAL A 60 -8.43 -15.69 31.25
CA VAL A 60 -8.57 -15.97 32.69
C VAL A 60 -7.35 -16.75 33.18
N THR A 61 -6.77 -16.33 34.31
CA THR A 61 -5.55 -16.94 34.86
C THR A 61 -5.75 -18.40 35.27
N GLY A 62 -4.72 -19.21 35.01
CA GLY A 62 -4.64 -20.60 35.45
C GLY A 62 -4.46 -20.73 36.97
N SER A 63 -4.34 -21.97 37.45
CA SER A 63 -4.06 -22.28 38.87
C SER A 63 -2.72 -21.72 39.37
N ASP A 64 -1.81 -21.38 38.45
CA ASP A 64 -0.53 -20.73 38.68
C ASP A 64 -0.60 -19.19 38.65
N GLY A 65 -1.81 -18.62 38.51
CA GLY A 65 -2.04 -17.17 38.45
C GLY A 65 -1.55 -16.53 37.15
N ARG A 66 -1.13 -17.34 36.17
CA ARG A 66 -0.59 -16.88 34.89
C ARG A 66 -1.65 -16.88 33.81
N VAL A 67 -1.52 -15.93 32.90
CA VAL A 67 -2.23 -15.91 31.62
C VAL A 67 -1.24 -15.52 30.51
N THR A 68 -1.47 -16.03 29.31
CA THR A 68 -0.61 -15.75 28.14
C THR A 68 -1.50 -15.40 26.95
N PHE A 69 -1.31 -14.20 26.43
CA PHE A 69 -1.86 -13.75 25.16
C PHE A 69 -0.82 -14.02 24.08
N GLU A 70 -1.07 -15.03 23.27
CA GLU A 70 -0.24 -15.38 22.13
C GLU A 70 -0.56 -14.46 20.95
N ALA A 71 0.46 -14.14 20.16
CA ALA A 71 0.40 -13.28 18.98
C ALA A 71 -0.27 -11.90 19.12
N ALA A 72 0.07 -11.15 20.18
CA ALA A 72 -0.29 -9.74 20.27
C ALA A 72 0.44 -8.90 19.19
N PRO A 73 -0.24 -8.18 18.27
CA PRO A 73 0.41 -7.23 17.36
C PRO A 73 1.28 -6.20 18.10
N SER A 74 2.25 -5.60 17.42
CA SER A 74 3.04 -4.51 17.98
C SER A 74 2.18 -3.29 18.32
N GLY A 75 2.56 -2.56 19.37
CA GLY A 75 1.86 -1.35 19.82
C GLY A 75 1.87 -1.17 21.32
N ILE A 76 1.12 -0.18 21.80
CA ILE A 76 1.02 0.18 23.21
C ILE A 76 -0.16 -0.58 23.84
N TYR A 77 0.12 -1.35 24.90
CA TYR A 77 -0.90 -2.13 25.62
C TYR A 77 -1.03 -1.69 27.08
N ARG A 78 -2.19 -2.00 27.66
CA ARG A 78 -2.45 -2.00 29.10
C ARG A 78 -3.13 -3.30 29.50
N ALA A 79 -2.82 -3.77 30.70
CA ALA A 79 -3.53 -4.89 31.31
C ALA A 79 -4.42 -4.39 32.45
N ARG A 80 -5.71 -4.74 32.40
CA ARG A 80 -6.64 -4.58 33.51
C ARG A 80 -6.94 -5.95 34.10
N VAL A 81 -6.78 -6.09 35.40
CA VAL A 81 -6.94 -7.37 36.11
C VAL A 81 -8.06 -7.24 37.14
N LEU A 82 -9.02 -8.15 37.08
CA LEU A 82 -10.24 -8.16 37.89
C LEU A 82 -10.42 -9.54 38.55
N ARG A 83 -10.65 -9.56 39.85
CA ARG A 83 -10.98 -10.78 40.61
C ARG A 83 -11.99 -10.45 41.70
N GLU A 84 -13.01 -11.27 41.83
CA GLU A 84 -14.00 -11.19 42.92
C GLU A 84 -13.31 -11.26 44.29
N GLY A 85 -13.60 -10.30 45.18
CA GLY A 85 -12.95 -10.15 46.50
C GLY A 85 -11.57 -9.48 46.47
N TYR A 86 -11.14 -8.90 45.34
CA TYR A 86 -9.91 -8.12 45.20
C TYR A 86 -10.21 -6.78 44.54
N ALA A 87 -9.44 -5.74 44.90
CA ALA A 87 -9.44 -4.48 44.18
C ALA A 87 -8.92 -4.70 42.75
N GLY A 88 -9.64 -4.19 41.76
CA GLY A 88 -9.22 -4.26 40.35
C GLY A 88 -7.96 -3.41 40.09
N ALA A 89 -6.97 -3.98 39.42
CA ALA A 89 -5.74 -3.29 39.04
C ALA A 89 -5.72 -2.93 37.55
N THR A 90 -5.02 -1.86 37.18
CA THR A 90 -4.69 -1.51 35.79
C THR A 90 -3.21 -1.16 35.73
N THR A 91 -2.48 -1.68 34.74
CA THR A 91 -1.05 -1.40 34.58
C THR A 91 -0.81 -0.05 33.91
N GLU A 92 0.41 0.46 34.06
CA GLU A 92 0.92 1.47 33.14
C GLU A 92 0.99 0.92 31.70
N PRO A 93 1.02 1.79 30.66
CA PRO A 93 1.19 1.35 29.29
C PRO A 93 2.57 0.72 29.09
N PHE A 94 2.63 -0.32 28.27
CA PHE A 94 3.88 -0.96 27.86
C PHE A 94 3.90 -1.16 26.34
N ASP A 95 5.06 -0.94 25.73
CA ASP A 95 5.26 -1.28 24.31
C ASP A 95 5.42 -2.80 24.17
N VAL A 96 4.60 -3.40 23.30
CA VAL A 96 4.83 -4.72 22.73
C VAL A 96 5.44 -4.51 21.36
N LEU A 97 6.55 -5.18 21.08
CA LEU A 97 7.22 -5.14 19.79
C LEU A 97 7.23 -6.54 19.18
N PRO A 98 7.48 -6.66 17.86
CA PRO A 98 7.59 -7.96 17.21
C PRO A 98 8.54 -8.90 17.95
N GLU A 99 8.14 -10.17 18.07
CA GLU A 99 8.92 -11.24 18.70
C GLU A 99 9.24 -11.04 20.19
N ARG A 100 8.55 -10.13 20.89
CA ARG A 100 8.73 -9.89 22.32
C ARG A 100 7.55 -10.37 23.14
N VAL A 101 7.76 -11.40 23.95
CA VAL A 101 7.02 -11.66 25.19
C VAL A 101 7.18 -10.44 26.07
N VAL A 102 6.09 -9.93 26.64
CA VAL A 102 6.12 -8.90 27.68
C VAL A 102 5.51 -9.53 28.93
N SER A 103 6.37 -10.04 29.82
CA SER A 103 5.98 -10.60 31.11
C SER A 103 5.66 -9.47 32.08
N VAL A 104 4.38 -9.22 32.38
CA VAL A 104 3.91 -8.18 33.29
C VAL A 104 3.42 -8.80 34.60
N ALA A 105 4.11 -8.53 35.71
CA ALA A 105 3.63 -8.89 37.03
C ALA A 105 2.50 -7.95 37.47
N VAL A 106 1.40 -8.48 38.01
CA VAL A 106 0.31 -7.69 38.60
C VAL A 106 0.03 -8.20 40.01
N HIS A 107 0.17 -7.32 41.00
CA HIS A 107 -0.19 -7.59 42.38
C HIS A 107 -1.61 -7.06 42.63
N LEU A 108 -2.55 -7.95 42.95
CA LEU A 108 -3.87 -7.57 43.43
C LEU A 108 -3.89 -7.56 44.95
N SER A 109 -4.42 -6.49 45.53
CA SER A 109 -4.76 -6.44 46.94
C SER A 109 -6.22 -6.80 47.17
N ARG A 110 -6.53 -7.31 48.36
CA ARG A 110 -7.92 -7.34 48.86
C ARG A 110 -8.38 -5.90 49.09
N GLU A 111 -9.68 -5.65 49.04
CA GLU A 111 -10.28 -4.30 48.87
C GLU A 111 -9.91 -3.24 49.94
N GLU A 112 -9.23 -3.62 51.02
CA GLU A 112 -8.89 -2.74 52.15
C GLU A 112 -7.58 -1.93 51.98
N HIS A 113 -6.66 -2.33 51.08
CA HIS A 113 -5.39 -1.63 50.88
C HIS A 113 -5.00 -1.53 49.40
N LEU A 114 -4.27 -0.49 49.00
CA LEU A 114 -3.95 -0.21 47.59
C LEU A 114 -2.43 -0.12 47.40
N LEU A 115 -1.83 -1.11 46.73
CA LEU A 115 -0.43 -1.04 46.27
C LEU A 115 -0.24 -1.90 45.01
N VAL A 116 0.14 -1.28 43.91
CA VAL A 116 0.43 -1.96 42.63
C VAL A 116 1.85 -1.60 42.19
N ILE A 117 2.66 -2.61 41.91
CA ILE A 117 3.95 -2.50 41.23
C ILE A 117 3.98 -3.59 40.17
N ALA A 118 4.32 -3.23 38.94
CA ALA A 118 4.53 -4.16 37.83
C ALA A 118 6.00 -4.17 37.41
N SER A 119 6.52 -5.34 37.08
CA SER A 119 7.84 -5.52 36.46
C SER A 119 7.68 -6.18 35.10
N ILE A 120 8.60 -5.88 34.17
CA ILE A 120 8.54 -6.27 32.76
C ILE A 120 9.77 -7.11 32.39
N THR A 121 9.60 -8.28 31.76
CA THR A 121 10.69 -9.17 31.28
C THR A 121 10.36 -9.74 29.88
N VAL A 122 11.36 -10.05 29.03
CA VAL A 122 11.17 -10.34 27.60
C VAL A 122 11.83 -11.64 27.08
N ARG A 123 11.11 -12.41 26.23
CA ARG A 123 11.47 -13.68 25.50
C ARG A 123 10.62 -13.79 24.19
N PRO A 124 10.49 -14.93 23.47
CA PRO A 124 9.57 -15.07 22.30
C PRO A 124 8.64 -16.32 22.28
N LEU A 125 7.44 -16.27 21.64
CA LEU A 125 6.55 -17.42 21.29
C LEU A 125 5.46 -17.06 20.21
N PRO A 126 5.09 -17.96 19.27
CA PRO A 126 4.05 -17.76 18.22
C PRO A 126 2.65 -18.39 18.54
N SER A 127 1.64 -18.12 17.68
CA SER A 127 0.23 -18.58 17.79
C SER A 127 -0.18 -19.69 16.79
N LEU A 128 -1.42 -20.19 16.94
CA LEU A 128 -2.09 -21.23 16.15
C LEU A 128 -2.76 -20.69 14.88
N GLY A 129 -2.65 -21.40 13.74
CA GLY A 129 -3.62 -21.31 12.63
C GLY A 129 -3.57 -20.09 11.71
N GLU A 130 -2.90 -19.01 12.12
CA GLU A 130 -2.69 -17.80 11.30
C GLU A 130 -1.26 -17.75 10.76
N ALA A 131 -1.12 -17.59 9.45
CA ALA A 131 0.17 -17.29 8.84
C ALA A 131 0.36 -15.76 8.82
N SER A 132 1.42 -15.26 9.46
CA SER A 132 1.75 -13.83 9.45
C SER A 132 3.05 -13.57 8.69
N VAL A 133 3.04 -12.53 7.86
CA VAL A 133 4.21 -11.99 7.16
C VAL A 133 4.29 -10.51 7.45
N GLY A 134 5.48 -10.05 7.79
CA GLY A 134 5.79 -8.63 7.83
C GLY A 134 7.28 -8.38 7.72
N GLU A 135 7.73 -7.23 8.18
CA GLU A 135 8.98 -6.60 7.73
C GLU A 135 10.26 -7.41 7.99
N GLU A 136 10.38 -8.07 9.14
CA GLU A 136 11.54 -8.92 9.50
C GLU A 136 11.43 -10.37 9.01
N SER A 137 10.25 -10.78 8.51
CA SER A 137 10.05 -12.16 8.05
C SER A 137 10.95 -12.47 6.86
N SER A 138 11.52 -13.67 6.85
CA SER A 138 12.42 -14.13 5.79
C SER A 138 11.74 -14.11 4.42
N ALA A 139 10.42 -14.37 4.37
CA ALA A 139 9.59 -14.25 3.17
C ALA A 139 9.53 -12.80 2.63
N ARG A 140 9.42 -11.78 3.51
CA ARG A 140 9.46 -10.37 3.09
C ARG A 140 10.85 -9.95 2.61
N LYS A 141 11.92 -10.39 3.29
CA LYS A 141 13.32 -10.12 2.89
C LYS A 141 13.72 -10.78 1.56
N LEU A 142 13.07 -11.89 1.20
CA LEU A 142 13.21 -12.60 -0.07
C LEU A 142 12.26 -12.10 -1.18
N SER A 143 11.54 -11.00 -0.96
CA SER A 143 10.51 -10.50 -1.89
C SER A 143 10.67 -9.01 -2.13
N GLY A 144 10.29 -8.55 -3.32
CA GLY A 144 10.33 -7.11 -3.64
C GLY A 144 9.42 -6.26 -2.74
N GLY A 145 8.32 -6.81 -2.23
CA GLY A 145 7.32 -6.13 -1.39
C GLY A 145 6.38 -7.12 -0.69
N LEU A 146 5.35 -6.63 0.01
CA LEU A 146 4.46 -7.49 0.82
C LEU A 146 3.63 -8.46 -0.04
N GLY A 147 3.13 -8.03 -1.20
CA GLY A 147 2.35 -8.88 -2.11
C GLY A 147 3.10 -10.16 -2.52
N GLY A 148 4.34 -10.02 -3.00
CA GLY A 148 5.19 -11.17 -3.32
C GLY A 148 5.50 -12.05 -2.11
N ALA A 149 5.63 -11.46 -0.91
CA ALA A 149 5.88 -12.20 0.32
C ALA A 149 4.68 -13.05 0.78
N LEU A 150 3.45 -12.59 0.52
CA LEU A 150 2.23 -13.38 0.79
C LEU A 150 2.17 -14.63 -0.09
N GLY A 151 2.58 -14.53 -1.36
CA GLY A 151 2.66 -15.67 -2.29
C GLY A 151 3.65 -16.77 -1.85
N LYS A 152 4.53 -16.50 -0.88
CA LYS A 152 5.47 -17.49 -0.31
C LYS A 152 4.87 -18.31 0.82
N LEU A 153 3.63 -18.06 1.21
CA LEU A 153 2.95 -18.77 2.31
C LEU A 153 2.16 -19.98 1.81
N GLY A 154 2.10 -21.03 2.64
CA GLY A 154 1.38 -22.26 2.30
C GLY A 154 -0.13 -22.04 2.26
N GLY A 155 -0.77 -22.51 1.19
CA GLY A 155 -2.20 -22.30 0.96
C GLY A 155 -2.55 -20.92 0.41
N VAL A 156 -1.56 -20.12 -0.01
CA VAL A 156 -1.74 -18.77 -0.56
C VAL A 156 -1.18 -18.74 -1.96
N LEU A 157 -1.94 -18.18 -2.90
CA LEU A 157 -1.49 -17.97 -4.26
C LEU A 157 -1.83 -16.54 -4.68
N VAL A 158 -0.80 -15.73 -4.94
CA VAL A 158 -0.94 -14.38 -5.49
C VAL A 158 -0.84 -14.49 -7.00
N THR A 159 -1.94 -14.22 -7.69
CA THR A 159 -2.03 -14.35 -9.14
C THR A 159 -2.08 -12.97 -9.78
N SER A 160 -1.20 -12.71 -10.74
CA SER A 160 -1.48 -11.76 -11.81
C SER A 160 -2.46 -12.43 -12.78
N GLY A 161 -3.65 -11.84 -12.97
CA GLY A 161 -4.74 -12.44 -13.75
C GLY A 161 -4.47 -12.55 -15.25
N ASP A 162 -5.23 -13.39 -15.95
CA ASP A 162 -5.02 -13.71 -17.38
C ASP A 162 -5.26 -12.55 -18.38
N ASP A 163 -5.45 -11.32 -17.93
CA ASP A 163 -5.70 -10.18 -18.81
C ASP A 163 -4.41 -9.62 -19.39
N ALA A 164 -4.34 -9.60 -20.72
CA ALA A 164 -3.23 -9.04 -21.47
C ALA A 164 -3.15 -7.50 -21.34
N GLN A 165 -4.21 -6.82 -20.88
CA GLN A 165 -4.25 -5.36 -20.73
C GLN A 165 -3.52 -4.81 -19.49
N GLY A 166 -2.95 -5.69 -18.66
CA GLY A 166 -2.40 -5.34 -17.35
C GLY A 166 -3.03 -6.25 -16.30
N PRO A 167 -2.34 -7.32 -15.87
CA PRO A 167 -2.96 -8.41 -15.14
C PRO A 167 -3.29 -7.99 -13.70
N THR A 168 -4.57 -8.10 -13.31
CA THR A 168 -5.03 -7.76 -11.96
C THR A 168 -4.37 -8.66 -10.92
N GLU A 169 -3.77 -8.11 -9.86
CA GLU A 169 -3.14 -8.92 -8.81
C GLU A 169 -4.17 -9.28 -7.74
N THR A 170 -4.41 -10.58 -7.52
CA THR A 170 -5.43 -11.06 -6.56
C THR A 170 -4.92 -12.20 -5.69
N ILE A 171 -5.48 -12.35 -4.48
CA ILE A 171 -5.11 -13.40 -3.51
C ILE A 171 -6.15 -14.52 -3.49
N TRP A 172 -5.68 -15.74 -3.77
CA TRP A 172 -6.43 -16.99 -3.63
C TRP A 172 -5.96 -17.70 -2.37
N LEU A 173 -6.89 -18.34 -1.65
CA LEU A 173 -6.62 -19.08 -0.41
C LEU A 173 -7.18 -20.50 -0.51
N GLU A 174 -6.35 -21.53 -0.30
CA GLU A 174 -6.75 -22.94 -0.34
C GLU A 174 -7.57 -23.29 -1.62
N GLY A 175 -7.07 -22.85 -2.78
CA GLY A 175 -7.71 -23.01 -4.09
C GLY A 175 -9.01 -22.21 -4.30
N HIS A 176 -9.47 -21.42 -3.33
CA HIS A 176 -10.69 -20.61 -3.47
C HIS A 176 -10.51 -19.44 -4.43
N ASP A 177 -11.61 -19.12 -5.11
CA ASP A 177 -11.80 -17.96 -5.96
C ASP A 177 -11.41 -16.65 -5.24
N PRO A 178 -10.70 -15.70 -5.87
CA PRO A 178 -10.28 -14.46 -5.21
C PRO A 178 -11.47 -13.57 -4.82
N THR A 179 -12.65 -13.76 -5.43
CA THR A 179 -13.90 -13.12 -4.97
C THR A 179 -14.37 -13.59 -3.59
N GLN A 180 -13.83 -14.71 -3.10
CA GLN A 180 -14.16 -15.34 -1.82
C GLN A 180 -13.11 -15.04 -0.73
N THR A 181 -12.02 -14.36 -1.07
CA THR A 181 -11.02 -13.83 -0.13
C THR A 181 -11.45 -12.45 0.35
N ALA A 182 -11.68 -12.28 1.65
CA ALA A 182 -11.83 -10.93 2.20
C ALA A 182 -10.47 -10.31 2.48
N LEU A 183 -10.36 -9.01 2.22
CA LEU A 183 -9.17 -8.22 2.51
C LEU A 183 -9.58 -7.13 3.49
N SER A 184 -8.83 -6.98 4.58
CA SER A 184 -9.09 -5.97 5.60
C SER A 184 -7.82 -5.18 5.96
N LEU A 185 -8.03 -4.05 6.64
CA LEU A 185 -6.99 -3.21 7.21
C LEU A 185 -7.32 -2.96 8.68
N ASP A 186 -6.52 -3.51 9.60
CA ASP A 186 -6.81 -3.52 11.04
C ASP A 186 -8.23 -4.07 11.39
N GLY A 187 -8.67 -5.07 10.61
CA GLY A 187 -10.01 -5.67 10.66
C GLY A 187 -11.10 -4.96 9.83
N ILE A 188 -10.82 -3.79 9.22
CA ILE A 188 -11.80 -3.03 8.44
C ILE A 188 -11.78 -3.46 6.96
N PRO A 189 -12.92 -3.89 6.35
CA PRO A 189 -12.94 -4.37 4.97
C PRO A 189 -12.42 -3.36 3.93
N LEU A 190 -11.52 -3.82 3.06
CA LEU A 190 -10.98 -3.09 1.92
C LEU A 190 -11.80 -3.37 0.64
N ASN A 191 -12.20 -4.63 0.43
CA ASN A 191 -13.11 -5.05 -0.63
C ASN A 191 -14.56 -5.18 -0.15
N ALA A 192 -15.50 -5.17 -1.10
CA ALA A 192 -16.86 -5.58 -0.85
C ALA A 192 -16.95 -7.12 -0.78
N PRO A 193 -17.85 -7.70 0.04
CA PRO A 193 -18.06 -9.15 0.08
C PRO A 193 -18.43 -9.69 -1.31
N GLY A 194 -17.78 -10.76 -1.74
CA GLY A 194 -17.97 -11.35 -3.07
C GLY A 194 -17.22 -10.64 -4.20
N GLN A 195 -16.30 -9.71 -3.91
CA GLN A 195 -15.51 -8.98 -4.91
C GLN A 195 -14.01 -9.16 -4.66
N ALA A 196 -13.23 -9.50 -5.68
CA ALA A 196 -11.77 -9.45 -5.59
C ALA A 196 -11.26 -7.99 -5.57
N LEU A 197 -10.22 -7.68 -4.79
CA LEU A 197 -9.47 -6.43 -4.92
C LEU A 197 -8.26 -6.66 -5.83
N ASP A 198 -7.99 -5.71 -6.73
CA ASP A 198 -6.71 -5.65 -7.42
C ASP A 198 -5.66 -5.01 -6.50
N LEU A 199 -4.63 -5.78 -6.13
CA LEU A 199 -3.53 -5.29 -5.29
C LEU A 199 -2.71 -4.19 -5.96
N ARG A 200 -2.76 -4.03 -7.30
CA ARG A 200 -2.13 -2.87 -7.96
C ARG A 200 -2.74 -1.53 -7.51
N ALA A 201 -4.04 -1.53 -7.22
CA ALA A 201 -4.75 -0.38 -6.67
C ALA A 201 -4.29 -0.05 -5.23
N LEU A 202 -3.83 -1.05 -4.48
CA LEU A 202 -3.49 -0.98 -3.07
C LEU A 202 -2.00 -1.28 -2.85
N ASN A 203 -1.13 -0.26 -2.91
CA ASN A 203 0.31 -0.44 -2.68
C ASN A 203 0.55 -1.15 -1.33
N PRO A 204 1.02 -2.42 -1.33
CA PRO A 204 1.03 -3.24 -0.13
C PRO A 204 2.27 -2.96 0.74
N ASP A 205 3.18 -2.08 0.28
CA ASP A 205 4.29 -1.58 1.09
C ASP A 205 3.89 -0.45 2.05
N LEU A 206 2.63 -0.01 2.02
CA LEU A 206 2.01 0.83 3.06
C LEU A 206 1.81 0.09 4.39
N PHE A 207 1.88 -1.25 4.39
CA PHE A 207 1.57 -2.10 5.53
C PHE A 207 2.82 -2.69 6.17
N ALA A 208 2.84 -2.69 7.50
CA ALA A 208 3.94 -3.26 8.29
C ALA A 208 3.94 -4.79 8.21
N SER A 209 2.74 -5.38 8.29
CA SER A 209 2.53 -6.83 8.19
C SER A 209 1.16 -7.15 7.59
N ALA A 210 0.90 -8.43 7.38
CA ALA A 210 -0.41 -9.00 7.09
C ALA A 210 -0.54 -10.37 7.78
N SER A 211 -1.74 -10.68 8.26
CA SER A 211 -2.12 -11.97 8.83
C SER A 211 -3.16 -12.66 7.95
N ILE A 212 -2.98 -13.95 7.70
CA ILE A 212 -3.85 -14.77 6.86
C ILE A 212 -4.57 -15.78 7.74
N SER A 213 -5.90 -15.80 7.60
CA SER A 213 -6.77 -16.81 8.19
C SER A 213 -7.50 -17.54 7.08
N HIS A 214 -7.38 -18.86 7.06
CA HIS A 214 -8.13 -19.74 6.14
C HIS A 214 -9.47 -20.20 6.76
N ALA A 215 -9.91 -19.58 7.86
CA ALA A 215 -11.19 -19.90 8.48
C ALA A 215 -12.33 -19.23 7.70
N PRO A 216 -13.40 -19.96 7.33
CA PRO A 216 -14.52 -19.40 6.60
C PRO A 216 -15.33 -18.44 7.49
N THR A 217 -15.55 -17.24 6.97
CA THR A 217 -16.39 -16.20 7.59
C THR A 217 -17.56 -15.83 6.67
N ALA A 218 -18.51 -15.05 7.17
CA ALA A 218 -19.67 -14.64 6.39
C ALA A 218 -19.29 -13.75 5.18
N THR A 219 -18.23 -12.96 5.30
CA THR A 219 -17.68 -12.11 4.23
C THR A 219 -16.63 -12.80 3.36
N ALA A 220 -16.04 -13.90 3.85
CA ALA A 220 -14.81 -14.48 3.34
C ALA A 220 -14.92 -16.01 3.34
N LEU A 221 -15.49 -16.58 2.28
CA LEU A 221 -15.70 -18.03 2.20
C LEU A 221 -14.39 -18.81 2.02
N GLY A 222 -13.37 -18.24 1.38
CA GLY A 222 -12.04 -18.85 1.26
C GLY A 222 -11.08 -18.50 2.41
N GLY A 223 -11.52 -17.67 3.36
CA GLY A 223 -10.66 -17.04 4.36
C GLY A 223 -10.35 -15.57 4.05
N SER A 224 -9.55 -14.95 4.88
CA SER A 224 -9.26 -13.51 4.85
C SER A 224 -7.77 -13.20 5.02
N VAL A 225 -7.32 -12.12 4.39
CA VAL A 225 -6.02 -11.48 4.66
C VAL A 225 -6.26 -10.12 5.30
N ASP A 226 -5.81 -9.97 6.54
CA ASP A 226 -5.84 -8.71 7.27
C ASP A 226 -4.48 -8.03 7.18
N PHE A 227 -4.39 -6.96 6.41
CA PHE A 227 -3.24 -6.06 6.39
C PHE A 227 -3.22 -5.26 7.70
N ARG A 228 -2.03 -5.05 8.26
CA ARG A 228 -1.84 -4.31 9.50
C ARG A 228 -1.02 -3.06 9.23
N THR A 229 -1.60 -1.93 9.63
CA THR A 229 -0.93 -0.62 9.57
C THR A 229 0.27 -0.58 10.52
N LEU A 230 1.12 0.43 10.34
CA LEU A 230 2.10 0.80 11.35
C LEU A 230 1.37 1.34 12.60
N GLU A 231 1.82 0.94 13.79
CA GLU A 231 1.14 1.21 15.05
C GLU A 231 1.88 2.29 15.86
N PRO A 232 1.20 3.30 16.45
CA PRO A 232 1.86 4.31 17.26
C PRO A 232 2.60 3.72 18.46
N THR A 233 3.87 4.12 18.64
CA THR A 233 4.73 3.71 19.76
C THR A 233 4.98 4.84 20.75
N LEU A 234 5.47 4.54 21.96
CA LEU A 234 5.74 5.57 22.99
C LEU A 234 6.85 6.56 22.63
N ARG A 235 7.66 6.28 21.60
CA ARG A 235 8.82 7.10 21.20
C ARG A 235 8.85 7.29 19.70
N THR A 236 9.24 8.48 19.25
CA THR A 236 9.41 8.73 17.82
C THR A 236 10.49 7.84 17.23
N GLN A 237 10.08 6.99 16.28
CA GLN A 237 10.94 6.21 15.41
C GLN A 237 10.71 6.67 13.97
N VAL A 238 11.77 6.60 13.16
CA VAL A 238 11.73 6.93 11.73
C VAL A 238 12.46 5.82 10.98
N ARG A 239 11.89 5.40 9.86
CA ARG A 239 12.45 4.38 8.96
C ARG A 239 12.45 4.91 7.54
N ALA A 240 13.50 4.60 6.81
CA ALA A 240 13.58 4.87 5.38
C ALA A 240 14.17 3.65 4.69
N THR A 241 13.38 3.00 3.84
CA THR A 241 13.81 1.87 3.02
C THR A 241 13.85 2.32 1.58
N SER A 242 14.93 2.05 0.87
CA SER A 242 15.03 2.26 -0.58
C SER A 242 15.63 1.02 -1.23
N GLY A 243 15.17 0.65 -2.41
CA GLY A 243 15.68 -0.50 -3.14
C GLY A 243 15.55 -0.36 -4.65
N LEU A 244 16.29 -1.21 -5.36
CA LEU A 244 16.37 -1.26 -6.82
C LEU A 244 16.55 -2.70 -7.30
N ASP A 245 16.11 -3.01 -8.51
CA ASP A 245 16.29 -4.33 -9.16
C ASP A 245 16.56 -4.26 -10.66
N SER A 246 16.96 -5.40 -11.23
CA SER A 246 17.45 -5.54 -12.60
C SER A 246 16.38 -5.51 -13.70
N ASN A 247 15.11 -5.25 -13.38
CA ASN A 247 14.05 -4.93 -14.34
C ASN A 247 13.71 -3.43 -14.27
N ASP A 248 14.71 -2.59 -14.01
CA ASP A 248 14.58 -1.17 -13.73
C ASP A 248 13.55 -0.87 -12.61
N GLY A 249 13.36 -1.84 -11.72
CA GLY A 249 12.55 -1.71 -10.53
C GLY A 249 13.22 -0.81 -9.51
N SER A 250 12.44 0.07 -8.88
CA SER A 250 12.88 0.87 -7.74
C SER A 250 11.72 1.05 -6.76
N TYR A 251 12.04 1.20 -5.48
CA TYR A 251 11.04 1.59 -4.48
C TYR A 251 11.69 2.38 -3.34
N SER A 252 10.89 3.25 -2.72
CA SER A 252 11.26 3.99 -1.53
C SER A 252 10.06 4.09 -0.59
N THR A 253 10.23 3.63 0.65
CA THR A 253 9.24 3.70 1.72
C THR A 253 9.82 4.50 2.89
N PHE A 254 9.17 5.59 3.26
CA PHE A 254 9.45 6.34 4.48
C PHE A 254 8.35 6.08 5.51
N SER A 255 8.70 5.85 6.77
CA SER A 255 7.70 5.77 7.83
C SER A 255 8.15 6.45 9.11
N SER A 256 7.18 6.96 9.88
CA SER A 256 7.40 7.51 11.21
C SER A 256 6.25 7.17 12.13
N GLU A 257 6.57 6.69 13.32
CA GLU A 257 5.63 6.35 14.39
C GLU A 257 6.08 7.01 15.69
N GLY A 258 5.15 7.28 16.60
CA GLY A 258 5.46 7.85 17.91
C GLY A 258 4.23 8.33 18.66
N SER A 259 4.45 9.07 19.74
CA SER A 259 3.37 9.64 20.56
C SER A 259 3.72 11.03 21.07
N ALA A 260 2.73 11.93 21.04
CA ALA A 260 2.75 13.25 21.67
C ALA A 260 1.70 13.28 22.80
N GLY A 261 2.13 12.94 24.03
CA GLY A 261 1.25 12.87 25.19
C GLY A 261 0.20 11.75 25.06
N ARG A 262 -1.06 12.12 24.82
CA ARG A 262 -2.18 11.17 24.64
C ARG A 262 -2.49 10.84 23.17
N LEU A 263 -1.83 11.51 22.22
CA LEU A 263 -2.00 11.30 20.79
C LEU A 263 -0.84 10.47 20.25
N GLY A 264 -1.10 9.20 19.93
CA GLY A 264 -0.22 8.39 19.10
C GLY A 264 -0.38 8.74 17.62
N PHE A 265 0.70 8.68 16.86
CA PHE A 265 0.70 8.79 15.40
C PHE A 265 1.54 7.69 14.76
N ALA A 266 1.15 7.26 13.58
CA ALA A 266 1.96 6.48 12.66
C ALA A 266 1.66 6.93 11.22
N ALA A 267 2.70 7.15 10.43
CA ALA A 267 2.62 7.61 9.06
C ALA A 267 3.55 6.79 8.17
N VAL A 268 3.11 6.46 6.96
CA VAL A 268 3.89 5.78 5.93
C VAL A 268 3.68 6.51 4.61
N HIS A 269 4.75 6.75 3.87
CA HIS A 269 4.75 7.18 2.48
C HIS A 269 5.54 6.16 1.66
N THR A 270 5.05 5.76 0.51
CA THR A 270 5.77 4.84 -0.38
C THR A 270 5.60 5.22 -1.85
N VAL A 271 6.63 4.98 -2.64
CA VAL A 271 6.63 5.02 -4.10
C VAL A 271 7.41 3.81 -4.60
N ARG A 272 6.89 3.13 -5.62
CA ARG A 272 7.49 2.00 -6.32
C ARG A 272 7.30 2.21 -7.82
N GLY A 273 8.37 2.07 -8.59
CA GLY A 273 8.36 1.99 -10.05
C GLY A 273 8.97 0.68 -10.53
N TYR A 274 8.61 0.19 -11.70
CA TYR A 274 9.39 -0.78 -12.46
C TYR A 274 9.02 -0.75 -13.94
N GLU A 275 9.95 -1.20 -14.79
CA GLU A 275 9.68 -1.42 -16.20
C GLU A 275 9.34 -2.90 -16.44
N ARG A 276 8.32 -3.14 -17.28
CA ARG A 276 8.04 -4.51 -17.74
C ARG A 276 9.11 -4.97 -18.75
N PRO A 277 9.40 -6.28 -18.87
CA PRO A 277 10.45 -6.79 -19.78
C PRO A 277 10.29 -6.52 -21.29
N LEU A 278 9.22 -5.83 -21.71
CA LEU A 278 8.98 -5.36 -23.09
C LEU A 278 9.09 -3.83 -23.24
N ALA A 279 9.21 -3.09 -22.15
CA ALA A 279 9.34 -1.64 -22.18
C ALA A 279 10.60 -1.21 -22.93
N GLY A 280 10.52 -0.07 -23.62
CA GLY A 280 11.62 0.47 -24.41
C GLY A 280 11.96 -0.32 -25.69
N LEU A 281 11.30 -1.46 -25.95
CA LEU A 281 11.55 -2.27 -27.15
C LEU A 281 10.70 -1.76 -28.34
N PRO A 282 11.32 -1.54 -29.51
CA PRO A 282 10.58 -1.32 -30.74
C PRO A 282 10.15 -2.65 -31.36
N PHE A 283 8.84 -2.87 -31.50
CA PHE A 283 8.28 -3.97 -32.28
C PHE A 283 6.95 -3.57 -32.93
N GLY A 284 6.53 -4.33 -33.95
CA GLY A 284 5.21 -4.20 -34.57
C GLY A 284 4.20 -5.06 -33.82
N ASP A 285 2.99 -4.55 -33.62
CA ASP A 285 1.93 -5.18 -32.84
C ASP A 285 0.58 -5.25 -33.60
N THR A 286 -0.45 -5.83 -32.98
CA THR A 286 -1.81 -5.89 -33.55
C THR A 286 -2.47 -4.52 -33.75
N SER A 287 -1.91 -3.44 -33.18
CA SER A 287 -2.36 -2.08 -33.47
C SER A 287 -2.03 -1.66 -34.91
N GLY A 288 -1.15 -2.39 -35.60
CA GLY A 288 -0.70 -2.13 -36.98
C GLY A 288 0.41 -1.09 -37.06
N LEU A 289 1.08 -0.79 -35.94
CA LEU A 289 2.14 0.19 -35.84
C LEU A 289 3.41 -0.47 -35.29
N THR A 290 4.58 -0.01 -35.74
CA THR A 290 5.87 -0.34 -35.10
C THR A 290 6.31 0.85 -34.27
N TYR A 291 6.38 0.69 -32.96
CA TYR A 291 6.71 1.76 -32.03
C TYR A 291 7.47 1.24 -30.80
N VAL A 292 8.16 2.14 -30.09
CA VAL A 292 8.78 1.85 -28.80
C VAL A 292 7.67 1.65 -27.78
N HIS A 293 7.52 0.43 -27.29
CA HIS A 293 6.45 0.10 -26.37
C HIS A 293 6.73 0.71 -24.99
N GLY A 294 5.72 1.39 -24.44
CA GLY A 294 5.67 1.69 -23.01
C GLY A 294 5.51 0.39 -22.22
N GLY A 295 5.85 0.45 -20.94
CA GLY A 295 5.70 -0.65 -20.02
C GLY A 295 6.01 -0.27 -18.58
N SER A 296 6.03 1.04 -18.32
CA SER A 296 6.28 1.59 -17.00
C SER A 296 5.07 1.31 -16.10
N TYR A 297 5.36 0.92 -14.87
CA TYR A 297 4.37 0.83 -13.81
C TYR A 297 4.89 1.59 -12.61
N ALA A 298 4.12 2.56 -12.14
CA ALA A 298 4.41 3.31 -10.92
C ALA A 298 3.21 3.18 -9.97
N THR A 299 3.47 2.85 -8.70
CA THR A 299 2.46 2.85 -7.63
C THR A 299 3.02 3.54 -6.40
N GLY A 300 2.21 4.37 -5.77
CA GLY A 300 2.61 5.10 -4.56
C GLY A 300 1.43 5.37 -3.66
N GLY A 301 1.70 5.81 -2.45
CA GLY A 301 0.64 6.11 -1.50
C GLY A 301 1.11 6.65 -0.18
N ASP A 302 0.13 7.02 0.62
CA ASP A 302 0.23 7.59 1.95
C ASP A 302 -0.70 6.84 2.90
N LEU A 303 -0.24 6.62 4.12
CA LEU A 303 -1.01 6.10 5.25
C LEU A 303 -0.78 7.01 6.45
N LEU A 304 -1.85 7.39 7.13
CA LEU A 304 -1.82 8.12 8.40
C LEU A 304 -2.78 7.45 9.38
N LYS A 305 -2.26 7.08 10.56
CA LYS A 305 -3.01 6.53 11.68
C LYS A 305 -2.79 7.40 12.92
N LEU A 306 -3.87 7.86 13.52
CA LEU A 306 -3.89 8.69 14.72
C LEU A 306 -4.66 7.95 15.81
N ARG A 307 -4.09 7.84 17.01
CA ARG A 307 -4.72 7.19 18.17
C ARG A 307 -4.79 8.15 19.34
N LEU A 308 -5.98 8.69 19.62
CA LEU A 308 -6.24 9.57 20.75
C LEU A 308 -6.80 8.79 21.94
N ARG A 309 -6.07 8.83 23.06
CA ARG A 309 -6.56 8.29 24.33
C ARG A 309 -7.43 9.33 25.05
N VAL A 310 -8.74 9.15 25.00
CA VAL A 310 -9.70 10.06 25.65
C VAL A 310 -9.67 9.86 27.17
N GLY A 311 -9.58 8.60 27.63
CA GLY A 311 -9.58 8.25 29.05
C GLY A 311 -8.60 7.14 29.43
N ALA A 312 -8.86 6.50 30.57
CA ALA A 312 -8.15 5.30 31.02
C ALA A 312 -8.65 4.01 30.35
N SER A 313 -9.82 4.08 29.70
CA SER A 313 -10.61 2.96 29.18
C SER A 313 -11.31 3.29 27.85
N GLN A 314 -10.84 4.32 27.14
CA GLN A 314 -11.39 4.71 25.83
C GLN A 314 -10.29 5.26 24.93
N THR A 315 -10.26 4.76 23.69
CA THR A 315 -9.27 5.04 22.66
C THR A 315 -9.98 5.26 21.32
N LEU A 316 -9.87 6.47 20.78
CA LEU A 316 -10.31 6.79 19.42
C LEU A 316 -9.15 6.57 18.45
N THR A 317 -9.35 5.81 17.38
CA THR A 317 -8.37 5.58 16.32
C THR A 317 -8.93 6.04 14.98
N ALA A 318 -8.24 6.94 14.30
CA ALA A 318 -8.57 7.35 12.93
C ALA A 318 -7.47 6.89 11.98
N THR A 319 -7.84 6.22 10.89
CA THR A 319 -6.90 5.75 9.87
C THR A 319 -7.33 6.29 8.51
N GLY A 320 -6.40 6.93 7.80
CA GLY A 320 -6.55 7.35 6.41
C GLY A 320 -5.47 6.70 5.56
N LEU A 321 -5.84 6.25 4.36
CA LEU A 321 -4.95 5.64 3.39
C LEU A 321 -5.34 6.10 1.98
N SER A 322 -4.33 6.44 1.18
CA SER A 322 -4.46 6.82 -0.22
C SER A 322 -3.37 6.10 -1.00
N SER A 323 -3.74 5.44 -2.09
CA SER A 323 -2.83 4.75 -3.00
C SER A 323 -3.21 5.10 -4.43
N ARG A 324 -2.24 5.29 -5.31
CA ARG A 324 -2.41 5.59 -6.73
C ARG A 324 -1.42 4.75 -7.53
N TYR A 325 -1.87 4.18 -8.64
CA TYR A 325 -0.97 3.63 -9.65
C TYR A 325 -1.19 4.30 -11.01
N GLU A 326 -0.15 4.25 -11.83
CA GLU A 326 -0.10 4.64 -13.24
C GLU A 326 0.63 3.52 -13.98
N GLU A 327 0.09 3.05 -15.09
CA GLU A 327 0.62 1.91 -15.86
C GLU A 327 0.50 2.22 -17.36
N ASP A 328 1.60 2.18 -18.10
CA ASP A 328 1.55 2.19 -19.57
C ASP A 328 0.80 0.95 -20.07
N ALA A 329 -0.08 1.13 -21.06
CA ALA A 329 -0.83 0.01 -21.61
C ALA A 329 0.06 -0.88 -22.49
N LEU A 330 0.65 -1.90 -21.86
CA LEU A 330 1.49 -2.89 -22.49
C LEU A 330 0.78 -4.23 -22.60
N CYS A 331 0.52 -4.65 -23.84
CA CYS A 331 -0.06 -5.95 -24.11
C CYS A 331 1.00 -7.05 -24.18
N THR A 332 0.88 -8.08 -23.33
CA THR A 332 1.91 -9.12 -23.18
C THR A 332 1.59 -10.42 -23.94
N LEU A 333 0.51 -10.50 -24.71
CA LEU A 333 0.12 -11.71 -25.45
C LEU A 333 0.83 -11.80 -26.82
N PHE A 334 1.28 -13.00 -27.20
CA PHE A 334 1.79 -13.28 -28.55
C PHE A 334 1.29 -14.66 -29.01
N THR A 335 0.16 -14.64 -29.73
CA THR A 335 -0.61 -15.83 -30.15
C THR A 335 -0.84 -15.91 -31.67
N GLY A 336 -0.39 -14.90 -32.42
CA GLY A 336 -0.53 -14.79 -33.88
C GLY A 336 0.79 -14.38 -34.57
N PRO A 337 0.72 -13.85 -35.80
CA PRO A 337 1.90 -13.37 -36.54
C PRO A 337 2.59 -12.18 -35.86
N LEU A 338 1.82 -11.36 -35.16
CA LEU A 338 2.26 -10.20 -34.37
C LEU A 338 1.89 -10.40 -32.89
N PRO A 339 2.67 -9.85 -31.94
CA PRO A 339 2.23 -9.69 -30.56
C PRO A 339 1.04 -8.73 -30.49
N CYS A 340 0.19 -8.90 -29.49
CA CYS A 340 -0.88 -7.94 -29.24
C CYS A 340 -0.33 -6.58 -28.83
N GLY A 341 -1.14 -5.55 -29.04
CA GLY A 341 -0.86 -4.20 -28.56
C GLY A 341 -1.90 -3.20 -29.05
N TYR A 342 -1.70 -1.96 -28.61
CA TYR A 342 -2.72 -0.91 -28.64
C TYR A 342 -2.26 0.33 -29.41
N GLY A 343 -0.99 0.44 -29.79
CA GLY A 343 -0.42 1.69 -30.28
C GLY A 343 0.08 2.60 -29.13
N PRO A 344 0.82 3.68 -29.46
CA PRO A 344 1.47 4.54 -28.49
C PRO A 344 0.48 5.45 -27.73
N GLY A 345 0.82 5.80 -26.49
CA GLY A 345 0.10 6.81 -25.71
C GLY A 345 -1.16 6.32 -24.99
N ASN A 346 -1.32 5.01 -24.81
CA ASN A 346 -2.40 4.38 -24.04
C ASN A 346 -1.92 4.00 -22.64
N GLY A 347 -2.79 4.04 -21.63
CA GLY A 347 -2.42 3.74 -20.25
C GLY A 347 -3.60 3.49 -19.32
N SER A 348 -3.31 3.17 -18.07
CA SER A 348 -4.31 3.10 -17.01
C SER A 348 -3.82 3.81 -15.75
N ILE A 349 -4.75 4.45 -15.05
CA ILE A 349 -4.51 5.14 -13.78
C ILE A 349 -5.55 4.62 -12.80
N GLY A 350 -5.12 4.19 -11.62
CA GLY A 350 -6.03 3.85 -10.54
C GLY A 350 -5.72 4.56 -9.24
N HIS A 351 -6.74 4.66 -8.40
CA HIS A 351 -6.69 5.29 -7.10
C HIS A 351 -7.55 4.50 -6.11
N PHE A 352 -6.93 4.04 -5.03
CA PHE A 352 -7.62 3.46 -3.87
C PHE A 352 -7.51 4.40 -2.67
N GLY A 353 -8.64 4.84 -2.13
CA GLY A 353 -8.72 5.56 -0.87
C GLY A 353 -9.46 4.75 0.19
N SER A 354 -8.99 4.77 1.43
CA SER A 354 -9.69 4.25 2.60
C SER A 354 -9.63 5.26 3.73
N ALA A 355 -10.74 5.45 4.44
CA ALA A 355 -10.80 6.24 5.66
C ALA A 355 -11.69 5.56 6.68
N SER A 356 -11.24 5.50 7.93
CA SER A 356 -11.99 4.92 9.04
C SER A 356 -11.80 5.68 10.35
N LEU A 357 -12.81 5.57 11.20
CA LEU A 357 -12.80 6.03 12.59
C LEU A 357 -13.34 4.91 13.46
N ALA A 358 -12.54 4.45 14.43
CA ALA A 358 -12.90 3.44 15.40
C ALA A 358 -12.88 4.02 16.83
N ASP A 359 -13.88 3.70 17.63
CA ASP A 359 -13.91 3.92 19.08
C ASP A 359 -13.81 2.58 19.79
N THR A 360 -12.77 2.44 20.61
CA THR A 360 -12.49 1.27 21.44
C THR A 360 -12.70 1.66 22.89
N LEU A 361 -13.72 1.08 23.52
CA LEU A 361 -14.23 1.44 24.85
C LEU A 361 -14.33 0.21 25.76
N LEU A 362 -13.88 0.35 27.00
CA LEU A 362 -14.00 -0.69 28.03
C LEU A 362 -15.02 -0.26 29.11
N LEU A 363 -16.24 -0.79 29.00
CA LEU A 363 -17.35 -0.56 29.94
C LEU A 363 -17.26 -1.56 31.10
N GLY A 364 -16.50 -1.19 32.13
CA GLY A 364 -16.22 -2.06 33.28
C GLY A 364 -15.33 -3.22 32.87
N SER A 365 -15.93 -4.34 32.51
CA SER A 365 -15.25 -5.53 31.99
C SER A 365 -15.67 -5.91 30.56
N VAL A 366 -16.68 -5.25 29.99
CA VAL A 366 -17.14 -5.44 28.62
C VAL A 366 -16.28 -4.59 27.67
N GLY A 367 -15.59 -5.23 26.73
CA GLY A 367 -14.89 -4.54 25.64
C GLY A 367 -15.85 -4.25 24.49
N VAL A 368 -15.79 -3.07 23.89
CA VAL A 368 -16.57 -2.68 22.71
C VAL A 368 -15.67 -1.93 21.74
N LYS A 369 -15.67 -2.33 20.47
CA LYS A 369 -15.07 -1.64 19.34
C LYS A 369 -16.19 -1.34 18.34
N VAL A 370 -16.33 -0.07 17.97
CA VAL A 370 -17.22 0.35 16.88
C VAL A 370 -16.38 1.11 15.87
N ALA A 371 -16.40 0.69 14.61
CA ALA A 371 -15.77 1.41 13.52
C ALA A 371 -16.79 1.87 12.48
N VAL A 372 -16.54 3.03 11.88
CA VAL A 372 -17.19 3.48 10.64
C VAL A 372 -16.12 3.69 9.58
N PHE A 373 -16.42 3.34 8.33
CA PHE A 373 -15.43 3.36 7.26
C PHE A 373 -16.02 3.68 5.88
N ARG A 374 -15.14 4.14 4.99
CA ARG A 374 -15.39 4.33 3.57
C ARG A 374 -14.15 3.94 2.77
N THR A 375 -14.33 3.08 1.77
CA THR A 375 -13.33 2.81 0.73
C THR A 375 -13.84 3.29 -0.63
N VAL A 376 -12.92 3.75 -1.47
CA VAL A 376 -13.19 4.21 -2.83
C VAL A 376 -12.06 3.71 -3.72
N SER A 377 -12.35 2.75 -4.58
CA SER A 377 -11.48 2.35 -5.69
C SER A 377 -11.97 2.98 -6.97
N ARG A 378 -11.09 3.64 -7.71
CA ARG A 378 -11.31 4.13 -9.07
C ARG A 378 -10.21 3.57 -9.96
N SER A 379 -10.56 3.09 -11.15
CA SER A 379 -9.59 2.72 -12.18
C SER A 379 -10.09 3.23 -13.52
N ASP A 380 -9.29 4.08 -14.16
CA ASP A 380 -9.53 4.66 -15.47
C ASP A 380 -8.51 4.08 -16.45
N GLN A 381 -8.98 3.34 -17.45
CA GLN A 381 -8.20 2.89 -18.61
C GLN A 381 -8.42 3.87 -19.76
N ASP A 382 -7.38 4.63 -20.08
CA ASP A 382 -7.33 5.56 -21.21
C ASP A 382 -6.74 4.85 -22.42
N PHE A 383 -7.63 4.43 -23.31
CA PHE A 383 -7.30 3.86 -24.62
C PHE A 383 -7.72 4.82 -25.74
N SER A 384 -7.72 6.15 -25.47
CA SER A 384 -8.09 7.18 -26.45
C SER A 384 -7.15 7.26 -27.66
N HIS A 385 -5.96 6.66 -27.55
CA HIS A 385 -4.99 6.51 -28.62
C HIS A 385 -4.86 5.04 -29.10
N ARG A 386 -5.89 4.20 -28.88
CA ARG A 386 -5.87 2.80 -29.33
C ARG A 386 -5.97 2.72 -30.85
N TYR A 387 -5.10 1.94 -31.48
CA TYR A 387 -5.18 1.56 -32.89
C TYR A 387 -5.51 0.07 -33.03
N VAL A 388 -6.15 -0.29 -34.14
CA VAL A 388 -6.40 -1.66 -34.58
C VAL A 388 -6.12 -1.71 -36.09
N GLY A 389 -5.13 -2.49 -36.52
CA GLY A 389 -4.76 -2.60 -37.94
C GLY A 389 -4.42 -1.26 -38.62
N GLY A 390 -3.77 -0.34 -37.91
CA GLY A 390 -3.38 0.99 -38.36
C GLY A 390 -4.49 2.06 -38.25
N VAL A 391 -5.71 1.67 -37.86
CA VAL A 391 -6.87 2.58 -37.74
C VAL A 391 -7.11 2.93 -36.28
N LEU A 392 -7.25 4.22 -35.97
CA LEU A 392 -7.59 4.71 -34.63
C LEU A 392 -8.99 4.22 -34.22
N SER A 393 -9.06 3.47 -33.13
CA SER A 393 -10.26 2.86 -32.55
C SER A 393 -10.29 3.12 -31.04
N PRO A 394 -10.60 4.38 -30.63
CA PRO A 394 -10.42 4.85 -29.26
C PRO A 394 -11.42 4.16 -28.32
N LEU A 395 -10.92 3.60 -27.23
CA LEU A 395 -11.73 3.00 -26.16
C LEU A 395 -11.45 3.77 -24.87
N ASN A 396 -12.41 3.84 -23.95
CA ASN A 396 -12.15 4.26 -22.58
C ASN A 396 -13.01 3.41 -21.64
N ASN A 397 -12.46 3.02 -20.50
CA ASN A 397 -13.16 2.26 -19.48
C ASN A 397 -12.84 2.84 -18.10
N ALA A 398 -13.80 3.50 -17.48
CA ALA A 398 -13.69 4.00 -16.11
C ALA A 398 -14.54 3.14 -15.18
N SER A 399 -13.97 2.75 -14.04
CA SER A 399 -14.66 2.01 -12.98
C SER A 399 -14.54 2.75 -11.66
N LEU A 400 -15.64 2.77 -10.91
CA LEU A 400 -15.71 3.36 -9.57
C LEU A 400 -16.46 2.38 -8.66
N VAL A 401 -15.78 1.91 -7.62
CA VAL A 401 -16.36 1.10 -6.54
C VAL A 401 -16.20 1.86 -5.23
N GLN A 402 -17.31 2.34 -4.69
CA GLN A 402 -17.36 2.93 -3.35
C GLN A 402 -18.06 1.97 -2.40
N THR A 403 -17.38 1.57 -1.32
CA THR A 403 -17.99 0.88 -0.19
C THR A 403 -17.98 1.80 1.02
N GLN A 404 -19.06 1.80 1.79
CA GLN A 404 -19.14 2.49 3.08
C GLN A 404 -19.86 1.59 4.08
N GLY A 405 -19.46 1.64 5.34
CA GLY A 405 -20.00 0.73 6.34
C GLY A 405 -19.69 1.09 7.77
N ALA A 406 -20.20 0.23 8.65
CA ALA A 406 -19.88 0.20 10.06
C ALA A 406 -19.53 -1.24 10.46
N ASP A 407 -18.62 -1.37 11.41
CA ASP A 407 -18.22 -2.62 12.04
C ASP A 407 -18.42 -2.53 13.55
N LEU A 408 -18.87 -3.62 14.15
CA LEU A 408 -19.15 -3.75 15.58
C LEU A 408 -18.53 -5.04 16.09
N GLU A 409 -17.75 -4.91 17.16
CA GLU A 409 -17.26 -6.02 17.95
C GLU A 409 -17.49 -5.69 19.43
N ALA A 410 -18.15 -6.58 20.18
CA ALA A 410 -18.40 -6.41 21.60
C ALA A 410 -18.15 -7.73 22.32
N GLU A 411 -17.23 -7.71 23.30
CA GLU A 411 -16.81 -8.86 24.06
C GLU A 411 -17.31 -8.77 25.50
N PHE A 412 -18.29 -9.60 25.82
CA PHE A 412 -18.93 -9.67 27.12
C PHE A 412 -18.30 -10.82 27.94
N PRO A 413 -17.60 -10.52 29.05
CA PRO A 413 -17.23 -11.53 30.01
C PRO A 413 -18.50 -12.14 30.63
N GLY A 414 -18.76 -13.41 30.33
CA GLY A 414 -19.82 -14.16 30.98
C GLY A 414 -19.43 -14.58 32.41
N THR A 415 -20.09 -15.65 32.89
CA THR A 415 -19.65 -16.36 34.10
C THR A 415 -18.19 -16.84 33.95
N ARG A 416 -17.57 -17.36 35.03
CA ARG A 416 -16.12 -17.66 35.11
C ARG A 416 -15.50 -18.49 33.96
N ARG A 417 -16.30 -19.15 33.12
CA ARG A 417 -15.84 -19.98 31.98
C ARG A 417 -16.38 -19.57 30.61
N HIS A 418 -17.25 -18.55 30.54
CA HIS A 418 -17.89 -18.10 29.32
C HIS A 418 -17.34 -16.73 28.87
N THR A 419 -17.19 -16.59 27.56
CA THR A 419 -16.90 -15.34 26.85
C THR A 419 -17.88 -15.26 25.68
N LEU A 420 -18.77 -14.27 25.72
CA LEU A 420 -19.73 -14.00 24.65
C LEU A 420 -19.17 -12.89 23.76
N THR A 421 -19.02 -13.14 22.47
CA THR A 421 -18.57 -12.14 21.48
C THR A 421 -19.69 -11.88 20.49
N LEU A 422 -20.17 -10.63 20.43
CA LEU A 422 -21.06 -10.14 19.40
C LEU A 422 -20.21 -9.44 18.33
N ALA A 423 -20.24 -9.92 17.10
CA ALA A 423 -19.50 -9.33 15.99
C ALA A 423 -20.40 -9.15 14.77
N GLY A 424 -20.24 -8.06 14.02
CA GLY A 424 -21.01 -7.84 12.79
C GLY A 424 -20.59 -6.59 12.02
N THR A 425 -20.62 -6.69 10.69
CA THR A 425 -20.35 -5.58 9.78
C THR A 425 -21.58 -5.30 8.93
N ALA A 426 -21.88 -4.03 8.68
CA ALA A 426 -22.88 -3.57 7.72
C ALA A 426 -22.23 -2.67 6.68
N THR A 427 -22.37 -3.02 5.40
CA THR A 427 -21.79 -2.30 4.26
C THR A 427 -22.84 -1.98 3.20
N ARG A 428 -22.57 -0.90 2.47
CA ARG A 428 -23.27 -0.52 1.24
C ARG A 428 -22.21 -0.24 0.18
N THR A 429 -22.28 -0.98 -0.91
CA THR A 429 -21.37 -0.84 -2.05
C THR A 429 -22.14 -0.28 -3.24
N GLN A 430 -21.54 0.70 -3.91
CA GLN A 430 -21.94 1.16 -5.23
C GLN A 430 -20.78 0.90 -6.18
N ALA A 431 -21.00 0.02 -7.15
CA ALA A 431 -20.12 -0.17 -8.30
C ALA A 431 -20.76 0.51 -9.51
N SER A 432 -19.97 1.29 -10.25
CA SER A 432 -20.37 1.83 -11.55
C SER A 432 -19.21 1.71 -12.53
N GLN A 433 -19.50 1.18 -13.70
CA GLN A 433 -18.59 1.18 -14.83
C GLN A 433 -19.09 2.20 -15.86
N LEU A 434 -18.19 2.78 -16.65
CA LEU A 434 -18.48 3.61 -17.81
C LEU A 434 -17.53 3.18 -18.91
N GLN A 435 -18.07 2.52 -19.93
CA GLN A 435 -17.33 2.18 -21.14
C GLN A 435 -17.81 3.07 -22.29
N SER A 436 -16.87 3.64 -23.05
CA SER A 436 -17.14 4.42 -24.26
C SER A 436 -16.16 4.04 -25.37
N GLY A 437 -16.65 3.91 -26.60
CA GLY A 437 -15.85 3.51 -27.76
C GLY A 437 -16.62 3.67 -29.07
N PRO A 438 -16.05 3.25 -30.21
CA PRO A 438 -16.62 3.52 -31.51
C PRO A 438 -17.77 2.53 -31.76
N GLY A 439 -19.00 3.04 -31.86
CA GLY A 439 -20.19 2.22 -32.12
C GLY A 439 -20.82 1.56 -30.89
N SER A 440 -20.26 1.73 -29.68
CA SER A 440 -20.96 1.41 -28.44
C SER A 440 -21.72 2.64 -27.92
N ALA A 441 -23.01 2.46 -27.61
CA ALA A 441 -23.70 3.44 -26.76
C ALA A 441 -23.01 3.43 -25.38
N PRO A 442 -22.78 4.59 -24.74
CA PRO A 442 -22.12 4.63 -23.44
C PRO A 442 -22.95 3.88 -22.40
N LEU A 443 -22.49 2.69 -22.03
CA LEU A 443 -23.10 1.87 -21.00
C LEU A 443 -22.55 2.30 -19.66
N SER A 444 -23.44 2.78 -18.78
CA SER A 444 -23.10 3.04 -17.38
C SER A 444 -23.96 2.20 -16.43
N PRO A 445 -23.71 0.88 -16.36
CA PRO A 445 -24.35 0.04 -15.35
C PRO A 445 -23.86 0.47 -13.96
N SER A 446 -24.78 0.90 -13.11
CA SER A 446 -24.53 1.09 -11.68
C SER A 446 -25.25 0.02 -10.88
N VAL A 447 -24.49 -0.81 -10.16
CA VAL A 447 -25.03 -1.78 -9.20
C VAL A 447 -24.87 -1.22 -7.79
N ARG A 448 -25.91 -1.40 -6.98
CA ARG A 448 -25.89 -1.07 -5.56
C ARG A 448 -26.25 -2.32 -4.77
N THR A 449 -25.31 -2.80 -3.98
CA THR A 449 -25.54 -3.87 -3.01
C THR A 449 -25.51 -3.28 -1.60
N SER A 450 -26.20 -3.96 -0.69
CA SER A 450 -26.01 -3.78 0.75
C SER A 450 -25.89 -5.14 1.37
N TYR A 451 -24.90 -5.30 2.24
CA TYR A 451 -24.64 -6.51 2.97
C TYR A 451 -24.56 -6.18 4.46
N ALA A 452 -25.15 -7.00 5.30
CA ALA A 452 -25.00 -6.88 6.74
C ALA A 452 -24.97 -8.25 7.38
N TRP A 453 -24.05 -8.49 8.29
CA TRP A 453 -23.99 -9.72 9.07
C TRP A 453 -23.86 -9.40 10.55
N LEU A 454 -24.38 -10.30 11.38
CA LEU A 454 -24.28 -10.25 12.82
C LEU A 454 -24.20 -11.69 13.34
N THR A 455 -23.19 -12.00 14.17
CA THR A 455 -23.11 -13.26 14.91
C THR A 455 -22.87 -13.02 16.38
N LEU A 456 -23.45 -13.88 17.21
CA LEU A 456 -23.08 -14.09 18.60
C LEU A 456 -22.28 -15.40 18.69
N THR A 457 -21.14 -15.36 19.38
CA THR A 457 -20.30 -16.53 19.65
C THR A 457 -20.14 -16.71 21.16
N ASP A 458 -20.49 -17.88 21.71
CA ASP A 458 -20.16 -18.27 23.08
C ASP A 458 -18.94 -19.17 23.09
N THR A 459 -17.83 -18.68 23.66
CA THR A 459 -16.65 -19.48 23.99
C THR A 459 -16.77 -20.01 25.41
N VAL A 460 -16.79 -21.33 25.56
CA VAL A 460 -16.84 -22.05 26.83
C VAL A 460 -15.50 -22.73 27.11
N ARG A 461 -14.73 -22.24 28.08
CA ARG A 461 -13.56 -22.96 28.61
C ARG A 461 -14.03 -24.03 29.59
N ALA A 462 -14.47 -25.18 29.07
CA ALA A 462 -14.98 -26.29 29.85
C ALA A 462 -13.97 -26.77 30.92
N ASN A 463 -12.68 -26.79 30.57
CA ASN A 463 -11.55 -26.98 31.49
C ASN A 463 -10.26 -26.34 30.88
N PRO A 464 -9.10 -26.32 31.56
CA PRO A 464 -7.87 -25.69 31.04
C PRO A 464 -7.32 -26.28 29.72
N ARG A 465 -7.79 -27.46 29.28
CA ARG A 465 -7.41 -28.12 28.03
C ARG A 465 -8.49 -28.08 26.96
N LEU A 466 -9.78 -28.02 27.33
CA LEU A 466 -10.92 -28.06 26.40
C LEU A 466 -11.61 -26.68 26.32
N ARG A 467 -11.59 -26.10 25.12
CA ARG A 467 -12.38 -24.95 24.70
C ARG A 467 -13.45 -25.42 23.72
N LEU A 468 -14.70 -25.07 23.96
CA LEU A 468 -15.80 -25.21 23.00
C LEU A 468 -16.20 -23.80 22.54
N SER A 469 -16.61 -23.64 21.30
CA SER A 469 -17.18 -22.39 20.81
C SER A 469 -18.44 -22.66 19.99
N PHE A 470 -19.51 -21.91 20.24
CA PHE A 470 -20.79 -22.01 19.53
C PHE A 470 -21.10 -20.66 18.90
N ARG A 471 -21.31 -20.62 17.59
CA ARG A 471 -21.59 -19.40 16.81
C ARG A 471 -23.00 -19.48 16.22
N GLY A 472 -23.76 -18.39 16.30
CA GLY A 472 -25.08 -18.27 15.70
C GLY A 472 -25.37 -16.83 15.27
N GLY A 473 -26.02 -16.65 14.12
CA GLY A 473 -26.21 -15.35 13.51
C GLY A 473 -26.86 -15.40 12.13
N SER A 474 -26.84 -14.27 11.45
CA SER A 474 -27.43 -14.09 10.12
C SER A 474 -26.62 -13.12 9.29
N ALA A 475 -26.46 -13.41 8.00
CA ALA A 475 -26.07 -12.45 7.00
C ALA A 475 -27.25 -12.13 6.07
N ARG A 476 -27.38 -10.88 5.66
CA ARG A 476 -28.38 -10.38 4.74
C ARG A 476 -27.68 -9.64 3.63
N ALA A 477 -28.08 -9.92 2.40
CA ALA A 477 -27.62 -9.19 1.23
C ALA A 477 -28.82 -8.57 0.49
N THR A 478 -28.58 -7.95 -0.66
CA THR A 478 -29.66 -7.52 -1.56
C THR A 478 -29.30 -7.95 -2.98
N PRO A 479 -30.00 -8.95 -3.55
CA PRO A 479 -31.04 -9.80 -2.93
C PRO A 479 -30.47 -10.89 -1.99
N GLY A 480 -31.28 -11.36 -1.03
CA GLY A 480 -31.05 -12.61 -0.29
C GLY A 480 -30.56 -12.51 1.15
N GLY A 481 -30.26 -13.66 1.75
CA GLY A 481 -29.72 -13.79 3.11
C GLY A 481 -29.40 -15.24 3.45
N SER A 482 -28.51 -15.44 4.41
CA SER A 482 -28.03 -16.73 4.89
C SER A 482 -28.03 -16.75 6.42
N LEU A 483 -28.17 -17.95 6.99
CA LEU A 483 -27.86 -18.16 8.41
C LEU A 483 -26.36 -18.39 8.56
N ALA A 484 -25.77 -17.79 9.58
CA ALA A 484 -24.41 -18.07 10.01
C ALA A 484 -24.48 -18.90 11.29
N ALA A 485 -23.92 -20.10 11.29
CA ALA A 485 -23.88 -20.97 12.45
C ALA A 485 -22.56 -21.73 12.49
N GLY A 486 -22.06 -22.06 13.66
CA GLY A 486 -20.82 -22.83 13.75
C GLY A 486 -20.62 -23.46 15.11
N VAL A 487 -19.82 -24.54 15.13
CA VAL A 487 -19.34 -25.16 16.34
C VAL A 487 -17.85 -25.47 16.19
N SER A 488 -17.06 -25.17 17.21
CA SER A 488 -15.66 -25.57 17.26
C SER A 488 -15.28 -26.17 18.61
N ALA A 489 -14.34 -27.10 18.59
CA ALA A 489 -13.79 -27.78 19.76
C ALA A 489 -12.26 -27.78 19.67
N GLY A 490 -11.62 -27.05 20.57
CA GLY A 490 -10.17 -26.99 20.75
C GLY A 490 -9.73 -27.81 21.97
N VAL A 491 -8.85 -28.78 21.78
CA VAL A 491 -8.29 -29.65 22.82
C VAL A 491 -6.77 -29.55 22.85
N ARG A 492 -6.21 -29.08 23.96
CA ARG A 492 -4.78 -29.23 24.29
C ARG A 492 -4.57 -30.64 24.87
N VAL A 493 -4.17 -31.59 24.02
CA VAL A 493 -3.93 -32.99 24.38
C VAL A 493 -2.75 -33.09 25.35
N GLY A 494 -1.73 -32.27 25.14
CA GLY A 494 -0.56 -32.12 26.01
C GLY A 494 -0.15 -30.66 26.19
N ALA A 495 1.06 -30.44 26.72
CA ALA A 495 1.66 -29.10 26.78
C ALA A 495 2.21 -28.61 25.41
N LYS A 496 2.29 -29.52 24.43
CA LYS A 496 2.83 -29.27 23.09
C LYS A 496 1.81 -29.47 21.98
N ASP A 497 0.75 -30.22 22.25
CA ASP A 497 -0.14 -30.76 21.22
C ASP A 497 -1.53 -30.15 21.35
N ALA A 498 -2.02 -29.54 20.28
CA ALA A 498 -3.37 -28.98 20.19
C ALA A 498 -4.11 -29.55 18.97
N VAL A 499 -5.40 -29.79 19.13
CA VAL A 499 -6.32 -30.18 18.06
C VAL A 499 -7.49 -29.19 18.06
N LEU A 500 -7.84 -28.63 16.92
CA LEU A 500 -9.03 -27.81 16.72
C LEU A 500 -9.88 -28.42 15.61
N ALA A 501 -11.10 -28.82 15.92
CA ALA A 501 -12.10 -29.16 14.93
C ALA A 501 -13.14 -28.04 14.84
N SER A 502 -13.56 -27.65 13.64
CA SER A 502 -14.73 -26.77 13.43
C SER A 502 -15.66 -27.29 12.35
N PHE A 503 -16.93 -26.95 12.48
CA PHE A 503 -17.96 -27.11 11.46
C PHE A 503 -18.77 -25.81 11.39
N ASP A 504 -18.87 -25.23 10.20
CA ASP A 504 -19.34 -23.87 9.98
C ASP A 504 -20.30 -23.80 8.79
N LEU A 505 -21.48 -23.24 9.04
CA LEU A 505 -22.49 -22.88 8.04
C LEU A 505 -22.45 -21.36 7.84
N ASN A 506 -22.24 -20.90 6.62
CA ASN A 506 -22.14 -19.49 6.27
C ASN A 506 -22.83 -19.22 4.93
N GLY A 507 -22.82 -17.97 4.47
CA GLY A 507 -23.16 -17.62 3.10
C GLY A 507 -22.74 -16.18 2.79
N ILE A 508 -22.36 -15.92 1.54
CA ILE A 508 -21.81 -14.64 1.09
C ILE A 508 -22.85 -13.83 0.31
N ALA A 509 -22.62 -12.52 0.20
CA ALA A 509 -23.39 -11.66 -0.69
C ALA A 509 -23.26 -12.12 -2.16
N PRO A 510 -24.27 -11.88 -3.02
CA PRO A 510 -24.03 -11.80 -4.45
C PRO A 510 -22.94 -10.75 -4.73
N GLU A 511 -22.00 -11.12 -5.60
CA GLU A 511 -20.94 -10.24 -6.11
C GLU A 511 -21.53 -8.91 -6.61
N PRO A 512 -20.99 -7.73 -6.21
CA PRO A 512 -21.54 -6.42 -6.57
C PRO A 512 -21.25 -5.97 -8.01
N VAL A 513 -20.72 -6.85 -8.85
CA VAL A 513 -20.26 -6.53 -10.21
C VAL A 513 -21.45 -6.32 -11.15
N GLY A 514 -21.29 -5.37 -12.07
CA GLY A 514 -22.28 -5.09 -13.11
C GLY A 514 -22.50 -6.28 -14.06
N PRO A 515 -23.61 -6.29 -14.83
CA PRO A 515 -23.72 -7.23 -15.93
C PRO A 515 -22.52 -7.05 -16.87
N ARG A 516 -21.69 -8.10 -17.01
CA ARG A 516 -20.57 -8.09 -17.96
C ARG A 516 -21.11 -7.77 -19.36
N ILE A 517 -20.40 -6.90 -20.07
CA ILE A 517 -20.75 -6.51 -21.43
C ILE A 517 -20.11 -7.52 -22.38
N LEU A 518 -20.78 -7.85 -23.49
CA LEU A 518 -20.20 -8.68 -24.54
C LEU A 518 -18.96 -7.97 -25.13
N SER A 519 -17.80 -8.61 -25.10
CA SER A 519 -16.57 -8.04 -25.63
C SER A 519 -16.73 -7.60 -27.09
N ASP A 520 -16.20 -6.42 -27.40
CA ASP A 520 -16.02 -5.91 -28.75
C ASP A 520 -15.31 -6.98 -29.62
N PRO A 521 -15.87 -7.37 -30.79
CA PRO A 521 -15.22 -8.27 -31.74
C PRO A 521 -13.76 -7.96 -32.05
N THR A 522 -13.38 -6.67 -32.05
CA THR A 522 -12.02 -6.19 -32.33
C THR A 522 -11.08 -6.25 -31.13
N ALA A 523 -11.61 -6.54 -29.94
CA ALA A 523 -10.87 -6.69 -28.68
C ALA A 523 -10.76 -8.16 -28.23
N LEU A 524 -11.28 -9.12 -29.01
CA LEU A 524 -11.12 -10.53 -28.73
C LEU A 524 -9.65 -10.97 -28.85
N ARG A 525 -9.23 -11.87 -27.97
CA ARG A 525 -7.91 -12.52 -28.02
C ARG A 525 -7.98 -13.71 -28.95
N PHE A 526 -7.13 -13.78 -29.96
CA PHE A 526 -7.15 -14.88 -30.94
C PHE A 526 -6.08 -15.94 -30.64
N SER A 527 -6.40 -17.21 -30.90
CA SER A 527 -5.43 -18.30 -30.97
C SER A 527 -5.38 -18.80 -32.42
N CYS A 528 -4.39 -18.34 -33.17
CA CYS A 528 -4.34 -18.49 -34.62
C CYS A 528 -4.13 -19.93 -35.07
N THR A 529 -3.34 -20.70 -34.32
CA THR A 529 -3.12 -22.13 -34.57
C THR A 529 -4.36 -22.98 -34.31
N ALA A 530 -5.26 -22.51 -33.45
CA ALA A 530 -6.48 -23.21 -33.06
C ALA A 530 -7.72 -22.78 -33.88
N GLY A 531 -7.68 -21.61 -34.53
CA GLY A 531 -8.87 -21.00 -35.12
C GLY A 531 -9.91 -20.63 -34.06
N LEU A 532 -9.46 -20.10 -32.91
CA LEU A 532 -10.32 -19.74 -31.78
C LEU A 532 -10.18 -18.26 -31.40
N ALA A 533 -11.24 -17.71 -30.81
CA ALA A 533 -11.26 -16.38 -30.19
C ALA A 533 -11.75 -16.46 -28.74
N PHE A 534 -11.21 -15.63 -27.87
CA PHE A 534 -11.53 -15.57 -26.44
C PHE A 534 -11.92 -14.15 -26.02
N GLY A 535 -12.99 -14.02 -25.24
CA GLY A 535 -13.45 -12.75 -24.68
C GLY A 535 -14.27 -12.95 -23.41
N GLU A 536 -15.08 -11.95 -23.08
CA GLU A 536 -16.04 -11.96 -21.99
C GLU A 536 -17.46 -11.71 -22.51
N GLY A 537 -18.46 -12.07 -21.71
CA GLY A 537 -19.83 -11.68 -22.03
C GLY A 537 -20.79 -11.74 -20.84
N PRO A 538 -22.03 -11.25 -21.05
CA PRO A 538 -23.09 -11.33 -20.05
C PRO A 538 -23.35 -12.79 -19.65
N GLY A 539 -23.60 -12.99 -18.37
CA GLY A 539 -23.98 -14.29 -17.81
C GLY A 539 -25.12 -14.14 -16.83
N ASP A 540 -25.20 -15.09 -15.91
CA ASP A 540 -26.24 -15.10 -14.88
C ASP A 540 -26.01 -13.98 -13.86
N ALA A 541 -27.10 -13.42 -13.34
CA ALA A 541 -26.99 -12.48 -12.23
C ALA A 541 -26.44 -13.18 -10.97
N PRO A 542 -25.56 -12.53 -10.18
CA PRO A 542 -25.06 -13.10 -8.95
C PRO A 542 -26.19 -13.32 -7.94
N GLY A 543 -26.27 -14.53 -7.40
CA GLY A 543 -27.20 -14.92 -6.34
C GLY A 543 -26.52 -15.05 -4.98
N SER A 544 -27.31 -15.11 -3.90
CA SER A 544 -26.80 -15.49 -2.59
C SER A 544 -26.35 -16.96 -2.59
N SER A 545 -25.13 -17.24 -2.14
CA SER A 545 -24.67 -18.62 -1.93
C SER A 545 -24.64 -18.98 -0.44
N SER A 546 -24.78 -20.27 -0.15
CA SER A 546 -24.61 -20.85 1.19
C SER A 546 -23.46 -21.84 1.18
N SER A 547 -22.77 -22.00 2.30
CA SER A 547 -21.65 -22.93 2.43
C SER A 547 -21.71 -23.73 3.72
N ALA A 548 -21.36 -25.01 3.65
CA ALA A 548 -21.00 -25.83 4.80
C ALA A 548 -19.50 -26.15 4.73
N SER A 549 -18.77 -25.89 5.80
CA SER A 549 -17.33 -26.13 5.89
C SER A 549 -16.99 -26.94 7.14
N ALA A 550 -16.03 -27.86 7.01
CA ALA A 550 -15.50 -28.70 8.07
C ALA A 550 -13.98 -28.60 8.05
N ARG A 551 -13.36 -28.31 9.19
CA ARG A 551 -11.91 -28.11 9.33
C ARG A 551 -11.38 -28.86 10.53
N LEU A 552 -10.22 -29.50 10.37
CA LEU A 552 -9.46 -30.13 11.44
C LEU A 552 -8.02 -29.63 11.37
N VAL A 553 -7.58 -28.95 12.42
CA VAL A 553 -6.21 -28.46 12.61
C VAL A 553 -5.56 -29.26 13.74
N PHE A 554 -4.35 -29.75 13.50
CA PHE A 554 -3.46 -30.32 14.50
C PHE A 554 -2.19 -29.47 14.57
N GLU A 555 -1.77 -29.11 15.78
CA GLU A 555 -0.54 -28.36 16.04
C GLU A 555 0.34 -29.13 17.02
N HIS A 556 1.64 -29.21 16.73
CA HIS A 556 2.69 -29.69 17.62
C HIS A 556 3.79 -28.65 17.81
N ARG A 557 3.93 -28.15 19.04
CA ARG A 557 4.97 -27.21 19.47
C ARG A 557 6.17 -27.95 20.06
N ALA A 558 7.22 -28.12 19.26
CA ALA A 558 8.53 -28.53 19.75
C ALA A 558 9.29 -27.32 20.36
N PRO A 559 10.27 -27.52 21.26
CA PRO A 559 11.06 -26.42 21.84
C PRO A 559 11.87 -25.55 20.85
N GLN A 560 11.87 -25.91 19.57
CA GLN A 560 12.57 -25.23 18.47
C GLN A 560 11.74 -25.22 17.19
N GLY A 561 10.44 -25.47 17.25
CA GLY A 561 9.68 -25.61 16.03
C GLY A 561 8.19 -25.81 16.23
N LEU A 562 7.48 -25.57 15.15
CA LEU A 562 6.05 -25.69 15.02
C LEU A 562 5.77 -26.66 13.88
N PHE A 563 4.90 -27.63 14.09
CA PHE A 563 4.30 -28.40 13.01
C PHE A 563 2.79 -28.18 13.06
N GLU A 564 2.21 -27.85 11.92
CA GLU A 564 0.77 -27.68 11.73
C GLU A 564 0.30 -28.60 10.60
N GLY A 565 -0.79 -29.32 10.82
CA GLY A 565 -1.50 -30.06 9.79
C GLY A 565 -2.98 -29.64 9.77
N VAL A 566 -3.47 -29.27 8.60
CA VAL A 566 -4.85 -28.85 8.35
C VAL A 566 -5.48 -29.80 7.35
N LEU A 567 -6.59 -30.43 7.71
CA LEU A 567 -7.52 -31.06 6.77
C LEU A 567 -8.78 -30.19 6.68
N TYR A 568 -9.24 -29.88 5.48
CA TYR A 568 -10.46 -29.09 5.27
C TYR A 568 -11.34 -29.67 4.15
N ARG A 569 -12.65 -29.44 4.27
CA ARG A 569 -13.62 -29.59 3.19
C ARG A 569 -14.72 -28.55 3.33
N GLN A 570 -14.98 -27.84 2.25
CA GLN A 570 -16.03 -26.85 2.12
C GLN A 570 -16.88 -27.13 0.88
N GLU A 571 -18.18 -26.97 1.05
CA GLU A 571 -19.17 -27.19 0.01
C GLU A 571 -20.07 -25.96 -0.06
N GLN A 572 -20.18 -25.37 -1.25
CA GLN A 572 -20.93 -24.15 -1.50
C GLN A 572 -22.09 -24.46 -2.46
N HIS A 573 -23.29 -23.95 -2.20
CA HIS A 573 -24.49 -24.11 -3.02
C HIS A 573 -24.99 -22.75 -3.52
N GLY A 574 -25.53 -22.72 -4.74
CA GLY A 574 -25.96 -21.47 -5.36
C GLY A 574 -24.79 -20.55 -5.74
N ALA A 575 -23.58 -21.10 -5.81
CA ALA A 575 -22.38 -20.34 -6.09
C ALA A 575 -22.34 -19.89 -7.55
N LEU A 576 -21.80 -18.69 -7.76
CA LEU A 576 -21.38 -18.20 -9.07
C LEU A 576 -19.99 -18.78 -9.39
N ILE A 577 -19.77 -19.14 -10.65
CA ILE A 577 -18.43 -19.32 -11.21
C ILE A 577 -18.28 -18.45 -12.46
N GLN A 578 -17.07 -17.95 -12.70
CA GLN A 578 -16.68 -17.43 -14.01
C GLN A 578 -16.16 -18.62 -14.83
N ALA A 579 -16.76 -18.90 -15.99
CA ALA A 579 -16.38 -20.05 -16.80
C ALA A 579 -16.28 -19.68 -18.30
N PRO A 580 -15.23 -20.12 -19.01
CA PRO A 580 -15.15 -19.99 -20.47
C PRO A 580 -16.14 -20.94 -21.14
N VAL A 581 -17.17 -20.38 -21.77
CA VAL A 581 -18.25 -21.10 -22.47
C VAL A 581 -18.11 -20.89 -23.97
N ASN A 582 -18.19 -21.99 -24.72
CA ASN A 582 -18.22 -21.96 -26.18
C ASN A 582 -19.51 -21.29 -26.68
N GLY A 583 -19.41 -20.41 -27.67
CA GLY A 583 -20.55 -19.65 -28.21
C GLY A 583 -21.67 -20.51 -28.77
N ALA A 584 -21.39 -21.75 -29.20
CA ALA A 584 -22.42 -22.71 -29.63
C ALA A 584 -23.26 -23.28 -28.46
N ALA A 585 -22.80 -23.14 -27.22
CA ALA A 585 -23.52 -23.52 -26.00
C ALA A 585 -24.27 -22.34 -25.35
N LEU A 586 -24.16 -21.12 -25.90
CA LEU A 586 -24.91 -19.96 -25.44
C LEU A 586 -26.29 -19.87 -26.11
N PRO A 587 -27.29 -19.22 -25.47
CA PRO A 587 -28.64 -19.12 -26.03
C PRO A 587 -28.72 -18.46 -27.41
N ALA A 588 -29.71 -18.85 -28.21
CA ALA A 588 -30.00 -18.17 -29.47
C ALA A 588 -30.30 -16.68 -29.24
N GLY A 589 -29.71 -15.81 -30.06
CA GLY A 589 -29.82 -14.35 -29.92
C GLY A 589 -28.85 -13.71 -28.91
N TYR A 590 -27.98 -14.48 -28.25
CA TYR A 590 -26.94 -13.95 -27.36
C TYR A 590 -25.97 -13.01 -28.08
N PHE A 591 -25.59 -13.35 -29.31
CA PHE A 591 -24.72 -12.54 -30.16
C PHE A 591 -25.56 -11.62 -31.06
N PRO A 592 -25.22 -10.31 -31.16
CA PRO A 592 -25.93 -9.39 -32.06
C PRO A 592 -25.66 -9.74 -33.53
N PRO A 593 -26.58 -9.37 -34.45
CA PRO A 593 -26.38 -9.55 -35.89
C PRO A 593 -25.06 -8.94 -36.36
N GLY A 594 -24.31 -9.67 -37.18
CA GLY A 594 -23.01 -9.23 -37.70
C GLY A 594 -21.81 -9.47 -36.79
N TYR A 595 -21.98 -9.84 -35.50
CA TYR A 595 -20.88 -10.08 -34.56
C TYR A 595 -19.77 -10.98 -35.14
N PHE A 596 -20.14 -12.18 -35.59
CA PHE A 596 -19.21 -13.15 -36.18
C PHE A 596 -18.59 -12.72 -37.52
N GLN A 597 -19.24 -11.81 -38.26
CA GLN A 597 -18.65 -11.22 -39.46
C GLN A 597 -17.50 -10.29 -39.08
N THR A 598 -17.68 -9.44 -38.05
CA THR A 598 -16.62 -8.58 -37.52
C THR A 598 -15.50 -9.40 -36.88
N VAL A 599 -15.82 -10.45 -36.12
CA VAL A 599 -14.82 -11.38 -35.55
C VAL A 599 -13.99 -12.05 -36.66
N SER A 600 -14.64 -12.58 -37.70
CA SER A 600 -13.95 -13.21 -38.84
C SER A 600 -13.11 -12.20 -39.63
N THR A 601 -13.58 -10.97 -39.80
CA THR A 601 -12.84 -9.90 -40.49
C THR A 601 -11.60 -9.48 -39.68
N THR A 602 -11.73 -9.42 -38.35
CA THR A 602 -10.61 -9.12 -37.45
C THR A 602 -9.59 -10.27 -37.46
N PHE A 603 -10.05 -11.53 -37.38
CA PHE A 603 -9.19 -12.72 -37.46
C PHE A 603 -8.45 -12.83 -38.80
N ALA A 604 -9.08 -12.43 -39.91
CA ALA A 604 -8.45 -12.39 -41.24
C ALA A 604 -7.47 -11.22 -41.43
N SER A 605 -7.50 -10.20 -40.57
CA SER A 605 -6.56 -9.07 -40.64
C SER A 605 -5.15 -9.47 -40.21
N GLU A 606 -4.15 -8.67 -40.59
CA GLU A 606 -2.75 -8.82 -40.19
C GLU A 606 -2.57 -8.70 -38.67
N GLY A 607 -3.35 -7.83 -38.02
CA GLY A 607 -3.44 -7.71 -36.55
C GLY A 607 -4.31 -8.78 -35.87
N GLY A 608 -4.81 -9.77 -36.61
CA GLY A 608 -5.45 -10.96 -36.06
C GLY A 608 -4.56 -12.18 -36.28
N CYS A 609 -4.90 -12.94 -37.32
CA CYS A 609 -4.22 -14.19 -37.68
C CYS A 609 -3.87 -14.29 -39.17
N GLY A 610 -4.17 -13.26 -39.98
CA GLY A 610 -3.92 -13.25 -41.43
C GLY A 610 -4.64 -14.36 -42.21
N SER A 611 -5.67 -14.99 -41.62
CA SER A 611 -6.29 -16.22 -42.13
C SER A 611 -7.77 -16.02 -42.41
N ALA A 612 -8.21 -16.38 -43.61
CA ALA A 612 -9.59 -16.24 -44.06
C ALA A 612 -10.57 -17.27 -43.44
N THR A 613 -10.19 -17.97 -42.36
CA THR A 613 -11.10 -18.87 -41.64
C THR A 613 -12.27 -18.09 -41.03
N ALA A 614 -13.48 -18.35 -41.51
CA ALA A 614 -14.69 -17.81 -40.90
C ALA A 614 -14.87 -18.39 -39.49
N LEU A 615 -14.95 -17.53 -38.48
CA LEU A 615 -15.17 -17.92 -37.08
C LEU A 615 -16.67 -17.81 -36.76
N GLY A 616 -17.27 -18.94 -36.37
CA GLY A 616 -18.66 -19.01 -35.90
C GLY A 616 -18.78 -19.13 -34.38
N PRO A 617 -20.00 -19.35 -33.86
CA PRO A 617 -20.23 -19.60 -32.43
C PRO A 617 -19.35 -20.72 -31.85
N ALA A 618 -19.09 -21.77 -32.64
CA ALA A 618 -18.24 -22.90 -32.26
C ALA A 618 -16.75 -22.53 -32.03
N ASN A 619 -16.30 -21.39 -32.54
CA ASN A 619 -14.91 -20.92 -32.48
C ASN A 619 -14.66 -19.86 -31.40
N VAL A 620 -15.72 -19.32 -30.78
CA VAL A 620 -15.60 -18.24 -29.79
C VAL A 620 -15.86 -18.79 -28.40
N TYR A 621 -14.97 -18.51 -27.45
CA TYR A 621 -15.15 -18.79 -26.03
C TYR A 621 -15.29 -17.49 -25.26
N LEU A 622 -16.35 -17.37 -24.48
CA LEU A 622 -16.59 -16.20 -23.61
C LEU A 622 -16.53 -16.62 -22.16
N VAL A 623 -15.76 -15.91 -21.34
CA VAL A 623 -15.86 -16.01 -19.88
C VAL A 623 -17.18 -15.39 -19.48
N VAL A 624 -18.10 -16.23 -18.98
CA VAL A 624 -19.43 -15.82 -18.54
C VAL A 624 -19.67 -16.25 -17.08
N PRO A 625 -20.34 -15.41 -16.28
CA PRO A 625 -20.88 -15.82 -14.99
C PRO A 625 -21.94 -16.92 -15.14
N ILE A 626 -21.82 -18.00 -14.35
CA ILE A 626 -22.81 -19.09 -14.28
C ILE A 626 -23.19 -19.31 -12.82
N ALA A 627 -24.48 -19.14 -12.51
CA ALA A 627 -25.04 -19.23 -11.17
C ALA A 627 -25.60 -20.63 -10.87
N GLY A 628 -26.12 -20.81 -9.65
CA GLY A 628 -26.80 -22.06 -9.27
C GLY A 628 -25.87 -23.27 -9.12
N THR A 629 -24.55 -23.09 -9.21
CA THR A 629 -23.59 -24.19 -9.15
C THR A 629 -23.32 -24.66 -7.71
N ARG A 630 -22.78 -25.87 -7.58
CA ARG A 630 -22.25 -26.39 -6.31
C ARG A 630 -20.73 -26.49 -6.38
N ARG A 631 -20.00 -25.61 -5.68
CA ARG A 631 -18.52 -25.67 -5.62
C ARG A 631 -18.09 -26.54 -4.43
N ILE A 632 -17.05 -27.35 -4.58
CA ILE A 632 -16.45 -28.14 -3.51
C ILE A 632 -14.96 -27.81 -3.46
N TYR A 633 -14.49 -27.39 -2.29
CA TYR A 633 -13.08 -27.19 -1.98
C TYR A 633 -12.68 -28.20 -0.91
N GLU A 634 -11.62 -28.96 -1.11
CA GLU A 634 -11.15 -29.94 -0.13
C GLU A 634 -9.64 -30.08 -0.22
N GLY A 635 -8.97 -30.34 0.91
CA GLY A 635 -7.53 -30.37 0.88
C GLY A 635 -6.84 -30.68 2.20
N LEU A 636 -5.53 -30.83 2.08
CA LEU A 636 -4.60 -31.08 3.18
C LEU A 636 -3.46 -30.07 3.06
N ARG A 637 -3.24 -29.24 4.08
CA ARG A 637 -2.04 -28.40 4.21
C ARG A 637 -1.20 -28.89 5.38
N LEU A 638 0.07 -29.14 5.14
CA LEU A 638 1.08 -29.41 6.16
C LEU A 638 2.08 -28.26 6.14
N SER A 639 2.47 -27.77 7.30
CA SER A 639 3.52 -26.75 7.44
C SER A 639 4.39 -27.03 8.66
N ALA A 640 5.69 -26.78 8.52
CA ALA A 640 6.67 -26.95 9.58
C ALA A 640 7.62 -25.76 9.62
N LEU A 641 7.91 -25.27 10.82
CA LEU A 641 9.00 -24.34 11.10
C LEU A 641 9.92 -24.99 12.12
N ARG A 642 11.24 -24.97 11.90
CA ARG A 642 12.21 -25.56 12.81
C ARG A 642 13.54 -24.82 12.82
N SER A 643 13.91 -24.27 13.96
CA SER A 643 15.27 -23.79 14.22
C SER A 643 16.22 -24.95 14.48
N VAL A 644 17.33 -24.97 13.76
CA VAL A 644 18.45 -25.91 13.90
C VAL A 644 19.60 -25.17 14.60
N GLY A 645 19.50 -25.12 15.93
CA GLY A 645 20.37 -24.27 16.75
C GLY A 645 19.94 -22.79 16.71
N ARG A 646 20.88 -21.88 16.99
CA ARG A 646 20.62 -20.41 17.08
C ARG A 646 20.77 -19.65 15.76
N HIS A 647 21.23 -20.34 14.72
CA HIS A 647 21.78 -19.72 13.51
C HIS A 647 21.12 -20.19 12.24
N LEU A 648 20.19 -21.14 12.31
CA LEU A 648 19.49 -21.68 11.15
C LEU A 648 18.03 -21.90 11.51
N THR A 649 17.11 -21.41 10.67
CA THR A 649 15.69 -21.72 10.70
C THR A 649 15.31 -22.32 9.35
N LEU A 650 14.61 -23.45 9.39
CA LEU A 650 14.06 -24.13 8.24
C LEU A 650 12.54 -24.02 8.32
N GLY A 651 11.92 -23.38 7.33
CA GLY A 651 10.47 -23.39 7.14
C GLY A 651 10.10 -24.27 5.96
N GLY A 652 8.89 -24.79 5.92
CA GLY A 652 8.38 -25.44 4.72
C GLY A 652 6.91 -25.80 4.83
N TYR A 653 6.27 -26.00 3.68
CA TYR A 653 4.89 -26.44 3.60
C TYR A 653 4.66 -27.33 2.38
N ALA A 654 3.59 -28.12 2.44
CA ALA A 654 3.04 -28.85 1.32
C ALA A 654 1.51 -28.84 1.42
N ALA A 655 0.85 -28.45 0.34
CA ALA A 655 -0.60 -28.36 0.22
C ALA A 655 -1.09 -29.25 -0.93
N VAL A 656 -2.23 -29.90 -0.71
CA VAL A 656 -3.04 -30.55 -1.74
C VAL A 656 -4.37 -29.79 -1.78
N GLU A 657 -4.68 -29.18 -2.92
CA GLU A 657 -5.80 -28.25 -3.07
C GLU A 657 -6.72 -28.73 -4.19
N VAL A 658 -7.90 -29.23 -3.80
CA VAL A 658 -8.89 -29.75 -4.73
C VAL A 658 -10.06 -28.78 -4.80
N ALA A 659 -10.25 -28.14 -5.94
CA ALA A 659 -11.37 -27.27 -6.22
C ALA A 659 -12.19 -27.87 -7.36
N LYS A 660 -13.48 -28.13 -7.14
CA LYS A 660 -14.40 -28.77 -8.10
C LYS A 660 -15.67 -27.96 -8.24
N VAL A 661 -16.34 -28.08 -9.38
CA VAL A 661 -17.75 -27.66 -9.51
C VAL A 661 -18.62 -28.84 -9.91
N LEU A 662 -19.81 -28.91 -9.33
CA LEU A 662 -20.90 -29.79 -9.74
C LEU A 662 -22.02 -28.90 -10.29
N SER A 663 -22.32 -29.07 -11.57
CA SER A 663 -23.44 -28.41 -12.24
C SER A 663 -24.04 -29.32 -13.31
N GLY A 664 -25.34 -29.14 -13.56
CA GLY A 664 -26.07 -29.67 -14.70
C GLY A 664 -26.39 -28.61 -15.76
N ASP A 665 -25.79 -27.42 -15.66
CA ASP A 665 -26.00 -26.34 -16.63
C ASP A 665 -25.47 -26.74 -18.01
N PRO A 666 -26.27 -26.62 -19.09
CA PRO A 666 -25.86 -27.00 -20.45
C PRO A 666 -24.55 -26.36 -20.92
N ARG A 667 -24.23 -25.13 -20.47
CA ARG A 667 -22.98 -24.42 -20.80
C ARG A 667 -21.74 -25.13 -20.24
N LEU A 668 -21.89 -25.80 -19.09
CA LEU A 668 -20.82 -26.53 -18.40
C LEU A 668 -20.78 -28.02 -18.76
N THR A 669 -21.92 -28.63 -19.11
CA THR A 669 -21.99 -30.02 -19.56
C THR A 669 -21.74 -30.19 -21.06
N ALA A 670 -21.63 -29.10 -21.83
CA ALA A 670 -21.27 -29.13 -23.24
C ALA A 670 -19.90 -29.79 -23.45
N ALA A 671 -19.75 -30.60 -24.51
CA ALA A 671 -18.50 -31.29 -24.84
C ALA A 671 -17.30 -30.35 -25.02
N SER A 672 -17.54 -29.08 -25.35
CA SER A 672 -16.54 -28.01 -25.48
C SER A 672 -16.14 -27.33 -24.17
N SER A 673 -16.83 -27.58 -23.05
CA SER A 673 -16.54 -26.95 -21.76
C SER A 673 -15.21 -27.47 -21.19
N PRO A 674 -14.22 -26.61 -20.86
CA PRO A 674 -13.04 -26.99 -20.09
C PRO A 674 -13.33 -27.10 -18.59
N VAL A 675 -14.51 -26.63 -18.14
CA VAL A 675 -14.98 -26.77 -16.76
C VAL A 675 -15.81 -28.05 -16.66
N ILE A 676 -15.13 -29.17 -16.35
CA ILE A 676 -15.74 -30.49 -16.32
C ILE A 676 -16.38 -30.75 -14.95
N SER A 677 -17.70 -31.00 -14.93
CA SER A 677 -18.47 -31.26 -13.72
C SER A 677 -17.89 -32.44 -12.91
N GLY A 678 -17.46 -32.17 -11.67
CA GLY A 678 -16.84 -33.12 -10.73
C GLY A 678 -15.32 -33.25 -10.82
N SER A 679 -14.68 -32.65 -11.82
CA SER A 679 -13.22 -32.61 -11.98
C SER A 679 -12.60 -31.38 -11.31
N GLN A 680 -11.26 -31.35 -11.21
CA GLN A 680 -10.52 -30.16 -10.79
C GLN A 680 -10.88 -28.99 -11.71
N LEU A 681 -11.16 -27.82 -11.13
CA LEU A 681 -11.37 -26.58 -11.86
C LEU A 681 -10.09 -26.21 -12.63
N PRO A 682 -10.21 -25.69 -13.87
CA PRO A 682 -9.09 -25.09 -14.57
C PRO A 682 -8.33 -24.09 -13.68
N ASN A 683 -7.02 -24.02 -13.86
CA ASN A 683 -6.13 -23.01 -13.28
C ASN A 683 -5.97 -23.08 -11.75
N VAL A 684 -6.56 -24.07 -11.06
CA VAL A 684 -6.29 -24.36 -9.63
C VAL A 684 -5.27 -25.51 -9.49
N PRO A 685 -4.03 -25.24 -9.03
CA PRO A 685 -2.99 -26.26 -8.95
C PRO A 685 -3.32 -27.30 -7.87
N LEU A 686 -3.22 -28.58 -8.20
CA LEU A 686 -3.53 -29.67 -7.25
C LEU A 686 -2.51 -29.78 -6.11
N HIS A 687 -1.24 -29.42 -6.37
CA HIS A 687 -0.17 -29.45 -5.37
C HIS A 687 0.62 -28.14 -5.38
N HIS A 688 0.86 -27.60 -4.19
CA HIS A 688 1.71 -26.43 -3.95
C HIS A 688 2.62 -26.72 -2.75
N ALA A 689 3.91 -26.41 -2.83
CA ALA A 689 4.85 -26.68 -1.74
C ALA A 689 5.98 -25.66 -1.71
N GLY A 690 6.48 -25.33 -0.52
CA GLY A 690 7.57 -24.38 -0.33
C GLY A 690 8.59 -24.87 0.69
N LEU A 691 9.84 -24.47 0.54
CA LEU A 691 10.93 -24.71 1.49
C LEU A 691 11.75 -23.43 1.68
N LEU A 692 11.74 -22.92 2.90
CA LEU A 692 12.46 -21.73 3.35
C LEU A 692 13.68 -22.11 4.19
N PHE A 693 14.79 -21.43 3.95
CA PHE A 693 16.04 -21.53 4.69
C PHE A 693 16.47 -20.11 5.11
N ASP A 694 16.75 -19.92 6.40
CA ASP A 694 17.21 -18.66 6.98
C ASP A 694 18.42 -18.95 7.88
N TYR A 695 19.61 -18.49 7.49
CA TYR A 695 20.85 -18.68 8.23
C TYR A 695 21.44 -17.34 8.70
N ARG A 696 21.57 -17.15 10.02
CA ARG A 696 22.19 -15.97 10.63
C ARG A 696 23.54 -16.32 11.25
N ALA A 697 24.60 -15.78 10.67
CA ALA A 697 25.97 -16.04 11.10
C ALA A 697 26.19 -15.64 12.57
N SER A 698 26.94 -16.46 13.32
CA SER A 698 27.03 -16.34 14.78
C SER A 698 27.87 -15.16 15.31
N ARG A 699 28.74 -14.60 14.46
CA ARG A 699 29.70 -13.52 14.80
C ARG A 699 29.78 -12.44 13.73
N LEU A 700 29.08 -12.61 12.62
CA LEU A 700 29.06 -11.68 11.50
C LEU A 700 27.65 -11.11 11.39
N PRO A 701 27.48 -9.85 10.96
CA PRO A 701 26.17 -9.24 10.75
C PRO A 701 25.41 -9.83 9.54
N ILE A 702 25.69 -11.07 9.13
CA ILE A 702 25.26 -11.66 7.86
C ILE A 702 24.07 -12.60 8.09
N GLU A 703 23.01 -12.39 7.33
CA GLU A 703 21.84 -13.24 7.17
C GLU A 703 21.84 -13.80 5.73
N LEU A 704 21.63 -15.10 5.55
CA LEU A 704 21.54 -15.77 4.25
C LEU A 704 20.18 -16.46 4.16
N LEU A 705 19.41 -16.12 3.15
CA LEU A 705 18.06 -16.63 2.94
C LEU A 705 17.98 -17.39 1.62
N ALA A 706 17.19 -18.46 1.58
CA ALA A 706 16.81 -19.14 0.36
C ALA A 706 15.38 -19.66 0.46
N ASP A 707 14.64 -19.62 -0.63
CA ASP A 707 13.28 -20.13 -0.75
C ASP A 707 13.13 -20.91 -2.06
N ALA A 708 12.36 -21.99 -2.05
CA ALA A 708 12.12 -22.84 -3.19
C ALA A 708 10.66 -23.26 -3.23
N GLN A 709 9.94 -22.90 -4.30
CA GLN A 709 8.49 -23.10 -4.43
C GLN A 709 8.13 -23.97 -5.62
N TYR A 710 7.42 -25.07 -5.36
CA TYR A 710 6.89 -25.98 -6.35
C TYR A 710 5.39 -25.74 -6.56
N THR A 711 5.01 -25.54 -7.81
CA THR A 711 3.61 -25.48 -8.25
C THR A 711 3.35 -26.57 -9.27
N SER A 712 2.29 -27.37 -9.07
CA SER A 712 1.89 -28.39 -10.04
C SER A 712 1.35 -27.80 -11.35
N ALA A 713 1.11 -28.64 -12.36
CA ALA A 713 0.33 -28.27 -13.55
C ALA A 713 -1.12 -27.87 -13.18
N ASN A 714 -1.87 -27.34 -14.14
CA ASN A 714 -3.18 -26.69 -13.91
C ASN A 714 -3.08 -25.48 -12.96
N ASN A 715 -1.98 -24.73 -13.05
CA ASN A 715 -1.78 -23.45 -12.36
C ASN A 715 -2.35 -22.28 -13.21
N PRO A 716 -2.54 -21.07 -12.61
CA PRO A 716 -3.07 -19.91 -13.33
C PRO A 716 -2.23 -19.49 -14.54
N ALA A 717 -0.91 -19.70 -14.48
CA ALA A 717 -0.01 -19.40 -15.58
C ALA A 717 -0.16 -20.36 -16.79
N ASN A 718 -1.02 -21.38 -16.72
CA ASN A 718 -1.16 -22.48 -17.70
C ASN A 718 0.18 -23.19 -18.01
N LEU A 719 1.14 -23.13 -17.09
CA LEU A 719 2.46 -23.73 -17.25
C LEU A 719 2.44 -25.22 -16.87
N PRO A 720 3.42 -26.02 -17.34
CA PRO A 720 3.77 -27.28 -16.71
C PRO A 720 4.09 -27.08 -15.23
N SER A 721 4.18 -28.17 -14.46
CA SER A 721 4.65 -28.07 -13.07
C SER A 721 6.06 -27.49 -13.02
N TYR A 722 6.28 -26.46 -12.20
CA TYR A 722 7.54 -25.74 -12.13
C TYR A 722 8.05 -25.64 -10.69
N LEU A 723 9.33 -25.27 -10.57
CA LEU A 723 10.02 -25.02 -9.30
C LEU A 723 10.84 -23.73 -9.44
N THR A 724 10.49 -22.70 -8.68
CA THR A 724 11.27 -21.46 -8.57
C THR A 724 12.23 -21.55 -7.39
N PHE A 725 13.29 -20.74 -7.44
CA PHE A 725 14.27 -20.60 -6.36
C PHE A 725 14.66 -19.15 -6.22
N ASP A 726 14.55 -18.62 -5.01
CA ASP A 726 14.93 -17.25 -4.65
C ASP A 726 16.00 -17.30 -3.56
N VAL A 727 16.97 -16.38 -3.59
CA VAL A 727 18.04 -16.29 -2.59
C VAL A 727 18.28 -14.85 -2.18
N ALA A 728 18.67 -14.61 -0.93
CA ALA A 728 19.08 -13.28 -0.47
C ALA A 728 20.22 -13.34 0.55
N ALA A 729 20.96 -12.24 0.65
CA ALA A 729 21.99 -12.01 1.65
C ALA A 729 21.79 -10.62 2.28
N GLY A 730 21.59 -10.59 3.60
CA GLY A 730 21.45 -9.40 4.41
C GLY A 730 22.72 -9.09 5.21
N ILE A 731 23.04 -7.81 5.38
CA ILE A 731 24.08 -7.29 6.27
C ILE A 731 23.44 -6.26 7.21
N ALA A 732 23.36 -6.60 8.50
CA ALA A 732 22.70 -5.80 9.54
C ALA A 732 23.69 -5.00 10.39
N ALA A 733 23.72 -3.68 10.22
CA ALA A 733 24.36 -2.72 11.10
C ALA A 733 23.35 -2.13 12.12
N PRO A 734 23.78 -1.51 13.24
CA PRO A 734 22.88 -1.08 14.32
C PRO A 734 21.77 -0.07 13.95
N ARG A 735 21.84 0.56 12.77
CA ARG A 735 20.86 1.52 12.24
C ARG A 735 20.57 1.33 10.75
N ALA A 736 21.11 0.28 10.13
CA ALA A 736 21.03 0.09 8.69
C ALA A 736 21.05 -1.41 8.35
N THR A 737 20.14 -1.88 7.51
CA THR A 737 20.19 -3.23 6.94
C THR A 737 20.33 -3.10 5.43
N PHE A 738 21.39 -3.67 4.86
CA PHE A 738 21.53 -3.83 3.42
C PHE A 738 21.15 -5.25 3.04
N THR A 739 20.30 -5.45 2.05
CA THR A 739 19.89 -6.78 1.57
C THR A 739 20.07 -6.84 0.06
N ALA A 740 20.79 -7.84 -0.45
CA ALA A 740 20.82 -8.18 -1.87
C ALA A 740 20.03 -9.48 -2.08
N PHE A 741 19.23 -9.56 -3.15
CA PHE A 741 18.43 -10.74 -3.47
C PHE A 741 18.50 -11.10 -4.96
N ILE A 742 18.20 -12.36 -5.28
CA ILE A 742 18.01 -12.88 -6.63
C ILE A 742 16.70 -13.65 -6.65
N GLY A 743 15.72 -13.17 -7.41
CA GLY A 743 14.45 -13.87 -7.66
C GLY A 743 14.54 -14.74 -8.92
N ASN A 744 13.83 -15.86 -8.93
CA ASN A 744 13.83 -16.86 -10.00
C ASN A 744 15.25 -17.20 -10.52
N LEU A 745 16.14 -17.62 -9.61
CA LEU A 745 17.58 -17.84 -9.82
C LEU A 745 17.91 -18.68 -11.07
N PHE A 746 17.08 -19.68 -11.39
CA PHE A 746 17.25 -20.56 -12.55
C PHE A 746 16.43 -20.17 -13.78
N ASN A 747 15.75 -19.02 -13.74
CA ASN A 747 14.96 -18.47 -14.84
C ASN A 747 13.86 -19.45 -15.33
N ALA A 748 13.25 -20.18 -14.39
CA ALA A 748 12.26 -21.22 -14.66
C ALA A 748 11.03 -20.61 -15.34
N HIS A 749 10.65 -21.16 -16.50
CA HIS A 749 9.52 -20.71 -17.34
C HIS A 749 9.45 -19.18 -17.56
N ALA A 750 10.61 -18.51 -17.55
CA ALA A 750 10.70 -17.09 -17.79
C ALA A 750 10.52 -16.74 -19.27
N GLY A 751 9.94 -15.56 -19.52
CA GLY A 751 9.65 -15.05 -20.86
C GLY A 751 9.14 -13.62 -20.80
N ARG A 752 8.99 -12.99 -21.98
CA ARG A 752 8.49 -11.62 -22.11
C ARG A 752 7.03 -11.55 -22.57
N PHE A 753 6.60 -12.55 -23.35
CA PHE A 753 5.24 -12.67 -23.85
C PHE A 753 4.57 -13.93 -23.29
N ALA A 754 3.28 -13.83 -23.02
CA ALA A 754 2.37 -14.96 -22.85
C ALA A 754 2.07 -15.58 -24.22
N THR A 755 2.29 -16.89 -24.39
CA THR A 755 2.20 -17.54 -25.72
C THR A 755 1.54 -18.92 -25.65
N PRO A 756 1.05 -19.48 -26.77
CA PRO A 756 0.63 -20.89 -26.82
C PRO A 756 1.80 -21.88 -26.64
N ALA A 757 3.05 -21.44 -26.83
CA ALA A 757 4.22 -22.31 -26.77
C ALA A 757 4.52 -22.71 -25.31
N GLY A 758 4.55 -24.02 -25.04
CA GLY A 758 4.74 -24.55 -23.69
C GLY A 758 3.50 -24.49 -22.79
N ALA A 759 2.36 -24.00 -23.28
CA ALA A 759 1.10 -23.99 -22.55
C ALA A 759 0.57 -25.43 -22.36
N VAL A 760 0.05 -25.71 -21.16
CA VAL A 760 -0.70 -26.93 -20.89
C VAL A 760 -2.16 -26.69 -21.33
N PRO A 761 -2.67 -27.40 -22.35
CA PRO A 761 -4.05 -27.21 -22.79
C PRO A 761 -5.04 -27.70 -21.73
N LEU A 762 -6.20 -27.05 -21.67
CA LEU A 762 -7.28 -27.44 -20.76
C LEU A 762 -8.05 -28.62 -21.37
N ALA A 763 -8.29 -29.67 -20.58
CA ALA A 763 -9.13 -30.78 -21.02
C ALA A 763 -10.61 -30.35 -21.07
N THR A 764 -11.31 -30.61 -22.18
CA THR A 764 -12.77 -30.39 -22.26
C THR A 764 -13.56 -31.65 -21.91
N ALA A 765 -14.85 -31.50 -21.59
CA ALA A 765 -15.75 -32.60 -21.25
C ALA A 765 -15.89 -33.65 -22.39
N GLY A 766 -15.67 -33.25 -23.64
CA GLY A 766 -15.60 -34.14 -24.82
C GLY A 766 -14.23 -34.77 -25.06
N GLY A 767 -13.26 -34.58 -24.17
CA GLY A 767 -11.90 -35.11 -24.27
C GLY A 767 -10.99 -34.38 -25.26
N GLN A 768 -11.47 -33.34 -25.95
CA GLN A 768 -10.64 -32.51 -26.82
C GLN A 768 -9.84 -31.49 -25.99
N PRO A 769 -8.56 -31.23 -26.29
CA PRO A 769 -7.82 -30.16 -25.64
C PRO A 769 -8.30 -28.79 -26.15
N LEU A 770 -8.67 -27.90 -25.23
CA LEU A 770 -8.80 -26.46 -25.49
C LEU A 770 -7.42 -25.81 -25.35
N PRO A 771 -6.84 -25.22 -26.42
CA PRO A 771 -5.55 -24.56 -26.35
C PRO A 771 -5.56 -23.40 -25.33
N ALA A 772 -4.58 -23.42 -24.43
CA ALA A 772 -4.37 -22.39 -23.43
C ALA A 772 -3.21 -21.45 -23.83
N ILE A 773 -2.95 -20.45 -23.01
CA ILE A 773 -1.87 -19.47 -23.17
C ILE A 773 -0.98 -19.57 -21.92
N ALA A 774 0.29 -19.94 -22.10
CA ALA A 774 1.28 -19.92 -21.04
C ALA A 774 1.63 -18.47 -20.71
N PHE A 775 1.37 -18.03 -19.48
CA PHE A 775 1.89 -16.78 -18.95
C PHE A 775 3.28 -17.06 -18.35
N PRO A 776 4.36 -16.47 -18.85
CA PRO A 776 5.69 -16.72 -18.31
C PRO A 776 5.81 -16.20 -16.88
N LEU A 777 6.67 -16.86 -16.10
CA LEU A 777 7.09 -16.31 -14.80
C LEU A 777 8.00 -15.10 -15.01
N GLN A 778 8.13 -14.26 -13.99
CA GLN A 778 9.08 -13.14 -14.04
C GLN A 778 10.49 -13.69 -14.33
N PRO A 779 11.25 -13.07 -15.26
CA PRO A 779 12.66 -13.42 -15.49
C PRO A 779 13.48 -13.30 -14.21
N ARG A 780 14.65 -13.95 -14.20
CA ARG A 780 15.59 -13.87 -13.08
C ARG A 780 15.90 -12.41 -12.74
N THR A 781 15.51 -12.00 -11.54
CA THR A 781 15.71 -10.64 -11.03
C THR A 781 16.93 -10.60 -10.11
N LEU A 782 17.69 -9.51 -10.12
CA LEU A 782 18.71 -9.23 -9.12
C LEU A 782 18.37 -7.88 -8.49
N GLY A 783 18.27 -7.80 -7.17
CA GLY A 783 17.91 -6.57 -6.49
C GLY A 783 18.71 -6.30 -5.23
N ALA A 784 18.68 -5.05 -4.78
CA ALA A 784 19.33 -4.57 -3.58
C ALA A 784 18.42 -3.58 -2.85
N ALA A 785 18.47 -3.58 -1.52
CA ALA A 785 17.69 -2.71 -0.65
C ALA A 785 18.52 -2.23 0.55
N LEU A 786 18.28 -0.99 0.98
CA LEU A 786 18.87 -0.38 2.16
C LEU A 786 17.73 0.13 3.07
N THR A 787 17.63 -0.43 4.26
CA THR A 787 16.69 0.01 5.31
C THR A 787 17.43 0.75 6.41
N LEU A 788 17.19 2.05 6.55
CA LEU A 788 17.71 2.90 7.62
C LEU A 788 16.70 3.01 8.77
N ARG A 789 17.19 3.00 10.01
CA ARG A 789 16.40 3.13 11.25
C ARG A 789 16.98 4.23 12.13
N LEU A 790 16.16 5.24 12.42
CA LEU A 790 16.48 6.42 13.21
C LEU A 790 15.59 6.51 14.45
N GLY A 791 16.15 7.03 15.55
CA GLY A 791 15.56 7.01 16.88
C GLY A 791 16.29 6.05 17.83
N LYS A 792 16.17 6.29 19.14
CA LYS A 792 16.65 5.35 20.16
C LYS A 792 15.60 4.25 20.33
N GLY A 793 15.93 3.04 19.87
CA GLY A 793 15.24 1.82 20.31
C GLY A 793 15.16 1.76 21.84
N VAL A 794 14.22 0.98 22.37
CA VAL A 794 13.66 1.08 23.75
C VAL A 794 14.69 0.98 24.91
N SER A 795 15.95 0.67 24.66
CA SER A 795 17.01 0.43 25.67
C SER A 795 17.69 1.67 26.28
N GLY A 796 17.32 2.89 25.92
CA GLY A 796 17.86 4.12 26.54
C GLY A 796 16.82 4.91 27.37
N PRO A 797 17.21 5.78 28.31
CA PRO A 797 16.30 6.78 28.88
C PRO A 797 15.73 7.69 27.78
N ALA A 798 14.53 8.24 28.01
CA ALA A 798 13.81 9.03 27.02
C ALA A 798 14.49 10.40 26.82
N GLU A 799 15.15 10.57 25.68
CA GLU A 799 15.46 11.89 25.13
C GLU A 799 14.31 12.36 24.22
N PRO A 800 14.03 13.67 24.15
CA PRO A 800 13.07 14.23 23.21
C PRO A 800 13.51 13.92 21.77
N GLY A 801 12.57 13.42 20.96
CA GLY A 801 12.83 12.98 19.59
C GLY A 801 13.08 14.13 18.59
N PRO A 802 13.49 13.81 17.35
CA PRO A 802 13.93 14.79 16.34
C PRO A 802 12.82 15.68 15.75
N VAL A 803 11.63 15.74 16.38
CA VAL A 803 10.48 16.55 15.93
C VAL A 803 10.70 18.06 16.19
N GLY A 804 11.77 18.45 16.90
CA GLY A 804 12.12 19.85 17.19
C GLY A 804 12.49 20.74 15.97
N LEU A 805 12.31 20.25 14.74
CA LEU A 805 12.58 20.95 13.49
C LEU A 805 11.55 22.07 13.22
N ILE A 806 10.31 21.83 13.63
CA ILE A 806 9.18 22.78 13.55
C ILE A 806 8.50 22.78 14.92
N GLN A 807 8.40 23.94 15.55
CA GLN A 807 7.73 24.14 16.83
C GLN A 807 6.34 24.76 16.59
N PRO A 808 5.33 24.55 17.46
CA PRO A 808 4.11 25.36 17.42
C PRO A 808 4.43 26.84 17.70
N LEU A 809 3.53 27.75 17.31
CA LEU A 809 3.61 29.16 17.74
C LEU A 809 3.66 29.24 19.27
N PRO A 810 4.63 29.97 19.86
CA PRO A 810 4.80 29.97 21.30
C PRO A 810 3.78 30.92 21.95
N HIS A 811 3.15 30.48 23.03
CA HIS A 811 2.21 31.30 23.81
C HIS A 811 2.92 32.35 24.69
N THR A 812 4.24 32.25 24.85
CA THR A 812 5.08 33.22 25.56
C THR A 812 6.26 33.62 24.67
N PRO A 813 6.63 34.93 24.62
CA PRO A 813 7.76 35.39 23.81
C PRO A 813 9.05 34.60 24.10
N PRO A 814 9.70 34.00 23.09
CA PRO A 814 10.92 33.25 23.30
C PRO A 814 12.06 34.18 23.73
N LEU A 815 12.84 33.77 24.74
CA LEU A 815 13.90 34.60 25.35
C LEU A 815 15.00 35.02 24.35
N GLN A 816 15.26 34.20 23.34
CA GLN A 816 16.29 34.45 22.31
C GLN A 816 15.74 34.07 20.93
N PRO A 817 14.86 34.91 20.33
CA PRO A 817 14.10 34.58 19.12
C PRO A 817 14.95 34.39 17.85
N LEU A 818 16.22 34.77 17.90
CA LEU A 818 17.18 34.76 16.80
C LEU A 818 18.47 34.00 17.19
N LEU A 819 18.38 33.00 18.06
CA LEU A 819 19.51 32.15 18.40
C LEU A 819 19.73 31.08 17.31
N VAL A 820 20.99 30.90 16.91
CA VAL A 820 21.42 29.79 16.05
C VAL A 820 21.59 28.55 16.92
N ASP A 821 20.70 27.58 16.78
CA ASP A 821 20.71 26.33 17.52
C ASP A 821 21.56 25.27 16.80
N GLN A 822 22.85 25.24 17.16
CA GLN A 822 23.82 24.26 16.68
C GLN A 822 23.59 22.84 17.26
N THR A 823 22.63 22.64 18.16
CA THR A 823 22.29 21.30 18.67
C THR A 823 21.32 20.56 17.74
N ARG A 824 20.71 21.27 16.77
CA ARG A 824 19.89 20.67 15.72
C ARG A 824 20.75 19.84 14.78
N SER A 825 20.40 18.57 14.62
CA SER A 825 21.13 17.58 13.79
C SER A 825 21.22 17.92 12.29
N ILE A 826 20.48 18.93 11.82
CA ILE A 826 20.48 19.42 10.43
C ILE A 826 21.26 20.72 10.24
N CYS A 827 21.74 21.34 11.33
CA CYS A 827 22.48 22.60 11.28
C CYS A 827 23.97 22.30 11.10
N GLU A 828 24.42 22.19 9.85
CA GLU A 828 25.83 21.92 9.56
C GLU A 828 26.73 23.10 10.01
N PRO A 829 28.02 22.87 10.32
CA PRO A 829 28.92 23.94 10.74
C PRO A 829 29.08 25.08 9.72
N ALA A 830 28.81 24.82 8.43
CA ALA A 830 28.79 25.85 7.38
C ALA A 830 27.51 26.70 7.48
N ASP A 831 26.34 26.08 7.43
CA ASP A 831 25.03 26.72 7.62
C ASP A 831 24.99 27.53 8.91
N ALA A 832 25.54 27.00 10.00
CA ALA A 832 25.59 27.66 11.30
C ALA A 832 26.39 28.97 11.29
N ARG A 833 27.37 29.13 10.38
CA ARG A 833 28.09 30.41 10.20
C ARG A 833 27.22 31.40 9.40
N VAL A 834 26.62 30.96 8.31
CA VAL A 834 25.74 31.77 7.45
C VAL A 834 24.53 32.28 8.24
N ALA A 835 23.84 31.39 8.95
CA ALA A 835 22.71 31.73 9.82
C ALA A 835 23.11 32.67 10.96
N ARG A 836 24.33 32.55 11.49
CA ARG A 836 24.82 33.45 12.55
C ARG A 836 25.01 34.87 12.06
N THR A 837 25.69 35.06 10.93
CA THR A 837 25.84 36.39 10.30
C THR A 837 24.48 37.04 10.03
N ALA A 838 23.54 36.28 9.47
CA ALA A 838 22.20 36.79 9.17
C ALA A 838 21.38 37.12 10.43
N THR A 839 21.39 36.25 11.45
CA THR A 839 20.67 36.50 12.72
C THR A 839 21.30 37.63 13.55
N GLU A 840 22.62 37.82 13.50
CA GLU A 840 23.29 38.94 14.18
C GLU A 840 22.95 40.28 13.53
N ALA A 841 22.96 40.36 12.19
CA ALA A 841 22.49 41.55 11.48
C ALA A 841 20.99 41.82 11.70
N LEU A 842 20.16 40.77 11.73
CA LEU A 842 18.72 40.91 12.04
C LEU A 842 18.49 41.34 13.51
N ARG A 843 19.34 40.91 14.47
CA ARG A 843 19.33 41.45 15.85
C ARG A 843 19.69 42.93 15.87
N ALA A 844 20.64 43.40 15.06
CA ALA A 844 20.96 44.83 14.95
C ALA A 844 19.79 45.65 14.37
N TYR A 845 19.12 45.13 13.33
CA TYR A 845 17.89 45.70 12.78
C TYR A 845 16.77 45.81 13.83
N VAL A 846 16.55 44.73 14.57
CA VAL A 846 15.58 44.67 15.69
C VAL A 846 15.92 45.68 16.80
N ALA A 847 17.20 45.80 17.16
CA ALA A 847 17.64 46.73 18.19
C ALA A 847 17.42 48.21 17.82
N GLU A 848 17.59 48.59 16.54
CA GLU A 848 17.30 49.96 16.11
C GLU A 848 15.78 50.24 16.07
N LEU A 849 14.95 49.27 15.63
CA LEU A 849 13.49 49.42 15.74
C LEU A 849 13.04 49.64 17.20
N GLU A 850 13.58 48.88 18.15
CA GLU A 850 13.30 49.09 19.58
C GLU A 850 13.77 50.46 20.09
N ARG A 851 14.91 50.97 19.60
CA ARG A 851 15.38 52.33 19.93
C ARG A 851 14.45 53.42 19.41
N THR A 852 13.79 53.21 18.27
CA THR A 852 12.83 54.17 17.69
C THR A 852 11.43 54.12 18.30
N LYS A 853 11.18 53.19 19.23
CA LYS A 853 9.91 53.06 19.94
C LYS A 853 9.65 54.27 20.85
N THR A 854 8.51 54.93 20.66
CA THR A 854 8.10 56.09 21.45
C THR A 854 7.02 55.72 22.47
N ARG A 855 6.57 56.69 23.30
CA ARG A 855 5.38 56.52 24.14
C ARG A 855 4.09 56.28 23.34
N ALA A 856 4.06 56.60 22.04
CA ALA A 856 2.95 56.30 21.13
C ALA A 856 3.07 54.92 20.44
N GLY A 857 4.06 54.11 20.84
CA GLY A 857 4.38 52.81 20.25
C GLY A 857 5.48 52.87 19.19
N TYR A 858 5.53 51.85 18.34
CA TYR A 858 6.44 51.78 17.20
C TYR A 858 5.98 52.72 16.07
N PRO A 859 6.90 53.27 15.25
CA PRO A 859 6.58 54.17 14.14
C PRO A 859 5.74 53.49 13.05
N GLU A 860 4.99 54.28 12.28
CA GLU A 860 4.14 53.76 11.17
C GLU A 860 4.95 53.09 10.05
N GLN A 861 6.21 53.48 9.89
CA GLN A 861 7.15 52.96 8.90
C GLN A 861 8.50 52.71 9.59
N ALA A 862 9.30 51.80 9.04
CA ALA A 862 10.69 51.66 9.49
C ALA A 862 11.46 52.98 9.26
N PRO A 863 12.41 53.33 10.15
CA PRO A 863 13.35 54.42 9.92
C PRO A 863 14.05 54.33 8.56
N ALA A 864 14.43 55.48 7.98
CA ALA A 864 15.13 55.50 6.69
C ALA A 864 16.54 54.86 6.75
N GLU A 865 17.18 54.87 7.93
CA GLU A 865 18.56 54.43 8.15
C GLU A 865 18.63 53.08 8.89
N MET A 866 17.87 52.08 8.44
CA MET A 866 17.97 50.73 9.01
C MET A 866 19.26 50.02 8.57
N PRO A 867 19.94 49.26 9.47
CA PRO A 867 21.10 48.47 9.10
C PRO A 867 20.72 47.35 8.12
N ALA A 868 21.55 47.10 7.12
CA ALA A 868 21.32 46.02 6.16
C ALA A 868 21.45 44.63 6.82
N VAL A 869 20.62 43.67 6.39
CA VAL A 869 20.73 42.26 6.78
C VAL A 869 21.26 41.46 5.58
N PRO A 870 22.51 40.96 5.59
CA PRO A 870 23.06 40.25 4.45
C PRO A 870 22.19 39.05 4.05
N GLY A 871 21.83 38.97 2.76
CA GLY A 871 20.97 37.91 2.20
C GLY A 871 19.47 38.03 2.50
N ILE A 872 19.02 39.04 3.26
CA ILE A 872 17.61 39.21 3.65
C ILE A 872 17.19 40.68 3.51
N ALA A 873 16.05 40.94 2.87
CA ALA A 873 15.37 42.23 2.91
C ALA A 873 14.19 42.15 3.91
N PRO A 874 14.31 42.72 5.14
CA PRO A 874 13.21 42.76 6.09
C PRO A 874 12.18 43.80 5.66
N VAL A 875 10.91 43.39 5.54
CA VAL A 875 9.78 44.29 5.30
C VAL A 875 9.05 44.51 6.62
N TYR A 876 8.93 45.78 7.04
CA TYR A 876 8.36 46.17 8.32
C TYR A 876 6.82 46.22 8.31
N HIS A 877 6.20 45.61 9.31
CA HIS A 877 4.76 45.65 9.55
C HIS A 877 4.47 46.05 11.00
N ARG A 878 3.82 47.19 11.21
CA ARG A 878 3.41 47.67 12.54
C ARG A 878 2.24 46.85 13.09
N LEU A 879 2.30 46.51 14.37
CA LEU A 879 1.21 45.87 15.12
C LEU A 879 0.82 46.74 16.33
N ALA A 880 -0.38 46.52 16.89
CA ALA A 880 -0.96 47.40 17.91
C ALA A 880 -0.09 47.63 19.16
N GLY A 881 0.79 46.68 19.52
CA GLY A 881 1.76 46.82 20.61
C GLY A 881 3.16 46.25 20.29
N SER A 882 3.42 45.91 19.03
CA SER A 882 4.62 45.19 18.57
C SER A 882 4.88 45.50 17.09
N TYR A 883 5.71 44.69 16.44
CA TYR A 883 5.86 44.67 14.99
C TYR A 883 6.12 43.24 14.50
N ALA A 884 6.09 43.08 13.20
CA ALA A 884 6.61 41.91 12.50
C ALA A 884 7.52 42.35 11.35
N LEU A 885 8.47 41.48 10.99
CA LEU A 885 9.35 41.63 9.84
C LEU A 885 9.12 40.45 8.90
N THR A 886 8.58 40.69 7.70
CA THR A 886 8.61 39.65 6.66
C THR A 886 10.03 39.57 6.10
N LEU A 887 10.65 38.41 6.27
CA LEU A 887 12.04 38.15 5.91
C LEU A 887 12.12 37.67 4.46
N ARG A 888 12.23 38.60 3.50
CA ARG A 888 12.39 38.24 2.09
C ARG A 888 13.84 37.83 1.84
N ALA A 889 14.08 36.57 1.55
CA ALA A 889 15.39 36.10 1.14
C ALA A 889 15.78 36.71 -0.22
N VAL A 890 16.90 37.43 -0.26
CA VAL A 890 17.60 37.83 -1.50
C VAL A 890 18.80 36.93 -1.80
N ASP A 891 19.11 36.02 -0.88
CA ASP A 891 20.08 34.95 -1.01
C ASP A 891 19.45 33.62 -0.52
N ILE A 892 19.48 32.60 -1.37
CA ILE A 892 18.87 31.29 -1.07
C ILE A 892 19.70 30.49 -0.06
N GLU A 893 21.03 30.65 -0.03
CA GLU A 893 21.89 29.96 0.94
C GLU A 893 21.58 30.46 2.36
N VAL A 894 21.37 31.77 2.52
CA VAL A 894 20.95 32.38 3.78
C VAL A 894 19.57 31.88 4.23
N ALA A 895 18.63 31.73 3.31
CA ALA A 895 17.30 31.16 3.62
C ALA A 895 17.38 29.71 4.11
N GLN A 896 18.16 28.87 3.41
CA GLN A 896 18.37 27.46 3.78
C GLN A 896 19.09 27.35 5.13
N ALA A 897 20.13 28.14 5.35
CA ALA A 897 20.87 28.18 6.60
C ALA A 897 19.97 28.59 7.79
N LEU A 898 19.14 29.62 7.64
CA LEU A 898 18.16 30.00 8.66
C LEU A 898 17.17 28.87 8.97
N PHE A 899 16.60 28.24 7.93
CA PHE A 899 15.62 27.16 8.10
C PHE A 899 16.21 25.95 8.86
N ARG A 900 17.47 25.61 8.59
CA ARG A 900 18.18 24.51 9.25
C ARG A 900 18.59 24.84 10.68
N CYS A 901 19.04 26.06 10.93
CA CYS A 901 19.76 26.42 12.15
C CYS A 901 19.00 27.30 13.15
N VAL A 902 17.88 27.94 12.80
CA VAL A 902 17.13 28.83 13.72
C VAL A 902 15.79 28.20 14.04
N PRO A 903 15.36 28.15 15.33
CA PRO A 903 14.03 27.64 15.71
C PRO A 903 12.93 28.27 14.86
N LEU A 904 12.16 27.41 14.18
CA LEU A 904 11.09 27.83 13.28
C LEU A 904 9.75 27.43 13.88
N HIS A 905 8.90 28.42 14.12
CA HIS A 905 7.56 28.20 14.63
C HIS A 905 6.54 28.13 13.49
N VAL A 906 5.51 27.30 13.62
CA VAL A 906 4.45 27.15 12.61
C VAL A 906 3.08 27.16 13.29
N GLY A 907 2.14 27.89 12.72
CA GLY A 907 0.74 27.91 13.14
C GLY A 907 -0.20 28.16 11.96
N SER A 908 -1.48 27.99 12.19
CA SER A 908 -2.54 28.42 11.27
C SER A 908 -2.76 29.93 11.35
N GLU A 909 -3.45 30.48 10.34
CA GLU A 909 -3.90 31.88 10.35
C GLU A 909 -4.72 32.22 11.60
N GLY A 910 -5.60 31.32 12.05
CA GLY A 910 -6.41 31.52 13.26
C GLY A 910 -5.54 31.63 14.53
N GLU A 911 -4.56 30.74 14.69
CA GLU A 911 -3.62 30.76 15.82
C GLU A 911 -2.74 32.03 15.80
N ALA A 912 -2.24 32.42 14.63
CA ALA A 912 -1.44 33.64 14.48
C ALA A 912 -2.24 34.91 14.81
N ARG A 913 -3.47 35.05 14.29
CA ARG A 913 -4.38 36.15 14.61
C ARG A 913 -4.74 36.17 16.11
N ALA A 914 -4.99 35.02 16.72
CA ALA A 914 -5.32 34.91 18.15
C ALA A 914 -4.15 35.33 19.07
N LEU A 915 -2.90 35.14 18.62
CA LEU A 915 -1.69 35.61 19.30
C LEU A 915 -1.30 37.06 18.95
N GLY A 916 -2.10 37.77 18.15
CA GLY A 916 -1.81 39.14 17.72
C GLY A 916 -0.61 39.24 16.77
N LEU A 917 -0.23 38.14 16.10
CA LEU A 917 0.87 38.08 15.15
C LEU A 917 0.43 38.57 13.77
N TYR A 918 1.41 38.98 12.96
CA TYR A 918 1.18 39.34 11.56
C TYR A 918 0.91 38.07 10.75
N VAL A 919 -0.18 38.08 9.99
CA VAL A 919 -0.45 37.07 8.97
C VAL A 919 -0.03 37.66 7.63
N PRO A 920 1.02 37.14 6.97
CA PRO A 920 1.37 37.57 5.64
C PRO A 920 0.25 37.18 4.67
N GLU A 921 -0.05 38.06 3.71
CA GLU A 921 -0.93 37.70 2.59
C GLU A 921 -0.33 36.49 1.85
N ALA A 922 -1.15 35.46 1.62
CA ALA A 922 -0.71 34.28 0.91
C ALA A 922 -0.39 34.64 -0.54
N THR A 923 0.84 34.35 -0.98
CA THR A 923 1.23 34.50 -2.38
C THR A 923 1.33 33.13 -3.03
N ALA A 924 0.92 33.04 -4.29
CA ALA A 924 0.74 31.80 -5.05
C ALA A 924 1.90 30.78 -4.98
N PHE A 925 3.15 31.26 -4.87
CA PHE A 925 4.36 30.40 -4.94
C PHE A 925 5.12 30.31 -3.62
N ALA A 926 4.96 31.25 -2.70
CA ALA A 926 5.56 31.16 -1.36
C ALA A 926 4.65 30.33 -0.45
N ARG A 927 4.76 28.99 -0.53
CA ARG A 927 4.06 28.04 0.38
C ARG A 927 4.27 28.35 1.86
N PHE A 928 5.32 29.10 2.18
CA PHE A 928 5.61 29.65 3.49
C PHE A 928 6.32 30.99 3.33
N THR A 929 5.83 32.03 4.00
CA THR A 929 6.55 33.31 4.16
C THR A 929 7.20 33.31 5.54
N LEU A 930 8.53 33.48 5.61
CA LEU A 930 9.23 33.64 6.88
C LEU A 930 8.90 35.01 7.46
N VAL A 931 8.38 35.03 8.68
CA VAL A 931 8.08 36.26 9.42
C VAL A 931 8.79 36.20 10.76
N PHE A 932 9.45 37.27 11.17
CA PHE A 932 9.94 37.46 12.52
C PHE A 932 8.96 38.33 13.33
N SER A 933 8.72 37.98 14.59
CA SER A 933 8.14 38.90 15.58
C SER A 933 8.79 38.69 16.94
N PRO A 934 9.02 39.75 17.75
CA PRO A 934 9.46 39.61 19.13
C PRO A 934 8.58 38.68 19.98
N LEU A 935 7.30 38.52 19.62
CA LEU A 935 6.34 37.69 20.32
C LEU A 935 6.44 36.19 20.01
N ALA A 936 7.01 35.81 18.85
CA ALA A 936 6.94 34.45 18.32
C ALA A 936 8.26 33.89 17.74
N GLY A 937 9.33 34.69 17.69
CA GLY A 937 10.55 34.30 16.98
C GLY A 937 10.39 34.36 15.48
N ILE A 938 11.12 33.52 14.75
CA ILE A 938 10.87 33.28 13.32
C ILE A 938 9.74 32.26 13.20
N TYR A 939 8.69 32.61 12.47
CA TYR A 939 7.52 31.78 12.27
C TYR A 939 7.01 31.80 10.82
N VAL A 940 6.15 30.84 10.52
CA VAL A 940 5.38 30.71 9.29
C VAL A 940 3.91 30.51 9.65
N VAL A 941 3.04 31.19 8.91
CA VAL A 941 1.59 30.95 8.94
C VAL A 941 1.25 29.99 7.81
N ARG A 942 0.60 28.85 8.14
CA ARG A 942 0.11 27.89 7.15
C ARG A 942 -1.10 28.49 6.41
N PRO A 943 -1.14 28.44 5.06
CA PRO A 943 -2.34 28.78 4.32
C PRO A 943 -3.48 27.80 4.68
N PRO A 944 -4.75 28.21 4.55
CA PRO A 944 -5.90 27.35 4.80
C PRO A 944 -5.93 26.15 3.84
N GLU A 945 -6.40 25.00 4.32
CA GLU A 945 -6.47 23.77 3.54
C GLU A 945 -7.36 23.94 2.29
N GLY A 946 -6.72 24.08 1.13
CA GLY A 946 -7.36 24.40 -0.15
C GLY A 946 -6.61 25.49 -0.94
N GLY A 947 -5.96 26.44 -0.26
CA GLY A 947 -5.09 27.43 -0.88
C GLY A 947 -3.71 26.83 -1.21
N GLY A 948 -3.33 26.79 -2.49
CA GLY A 948 -2.05 26.23 -2.95
C GLY A 948 -2.16 25.13 -4.02
N ARG A 949 -3.36 24.82 -4.51
CA ARG A 949 -3.58 24.14 -5.81
C ARG A 949 -3.75 25.15 -6.95
N GLU A 950 -2.79 26.05 -7.10
CA GLU A 950 -2.73 26.90 -8.28
C GLU A 950 -2.02 26.14 -9.41
N ALA A 951 -2.76 25.94 -10.50
CA ALA A 951 -2.30 25.21 -11.67
C ALA A 951 -1.65 26.18 -12.67
N PHE A 952 -0.44 26.65 -12.36
CA PHE A 952 0.36 27.39 -13.34
C PHE A 952 0.67 26.50 -14.55
N ARG A 953 0.36 26.99 -15.75
CA ARG A 953 0.40 26.18 -16.97
C ARG A 953 1.82 26.10 -17.52
N LEU A 954 2.52 25.04 -17.15
CA LEU A 954 3.81 24.66 -17.69
C LEU A 954 3.64 24.06 -19.10
N TYR A 955 4.38 24.59 -20.07
CA TYR A 955 4.37 24.08 -21.44
C TYR A 955 5.36 22.92 -21.62
N ARG A 956 5.19 22.08 -22.64
CA ARG A 956 6.26 21.16 -23.07
C ARG A 956 7.34 21.95 -23.83
N LEU A 957 8.58 21.47 -23.85
CA LEU A 957 9.64 22.08 -24.67
C LEU A 957 9.20 22.26 -26.13
N PRO A 958 9.20 23.49 -26.67
CA PRO A 958 8.68 23.76 -28.00
C PRO A 958 9.56 23.08 -29.06
N THR A 959 8.97 22.53 -30.12
CA THR A 959 9.72 21.82 -31.19
C THR A 959 10.37 22.76 -32.21
N ALA A 960 10.05 24.06 -32.15
CA ALA A 960 10.67 25.13 -32.91
C ALA A 960 10.84 26.36 -32.00
N ALA A 961 11.78 27.25 -32.34
CA ALA A 961 12.03 28.47 -31.57
C ALA A 961 10.73 29.31 -31.42
N PRO A 962 10.30 29.68 -30.20
CA PRO A 962 9.13 30.53 -30.03
C PRO A 962 9.35 31.90 -30.68
N GLY A 963 8.37 32.42 -31.41
CA GLY A 963 8.50 33.71 -32.10
C GLY A 963 8.61 34.92 -31.15
N ALA A 964 8.14 34.79 -29.91
CA ALA A 964 8.25 35.81 -28.87
C ALA A 964 8.38 35.15 -27.48
N PRO A 965 9.54 34.55 -27.14
CA PRO A 965 9.70 33.68 -25.97
C PRO A 965 9.65 34.42 -24.62
N LEU A 966 9.66 35.75 -24.66
CA LEU A 966 9.61 36.65 -23.50
C LEU A 966 8.43 37.63 -23.61
N ALA A 967 7.39 37.29 -24.36
CA ALA A 967 6.16 38.06 -24.37
C ALA A 967 5.33 37.82 -23.09
N VAL A 968 4.63 38.85 -22.64
CA VAL A 968 3.61 38.76 -21.58
C VAL A 968 2.31 38.22 -22.22
N GLU A 969 1.94 36.99 -21.89
CA GLU A 969 0.72 36.34 -22.37
C GLU A 969 -0.52 36.89 -21.63
N SER A 970 -1.60 37.19 -22.38
CA SER A 970 -2.86 37.72 -21.84
C SER A 970 -3.79 36.63 -21.29
N ARG A 971 -3.25 35.76 -20.45
CA ARG A 971 -3.96 34.60 -19.86
C ARG A 971 -4.89 34.99 -18.71
N THR A 972 -5.82 34.09 -18.36
CA THR A 972 -6.72 34.20 -17.21
C THR A 972 -6.00 34.10 -15.87
N GLU A 973 -4.92 33.33 -15.82
CA GLU A 973 -4.06 33.14 -14.65
C GLU A 973 -3.12 34.34 -14.45
N CYS A 974 -2.82 35.08 -15.53
CA CYS A 974 -2.08 36.33 -15.50
C CYS A 974 -2.97 37.50 -15.04
N THR A 975 -3.18 37.61 -13.72
CA THR A 975 -3.96 38.69 -13.08
C THR A 975 -3.38 40.08 -13.38
N ALA A 976 -4.11 41.15 -13.10
CA ALA A 976 -3.65 42.52 -13.37
C ALA A 976 -2.35 42.87 -12.62
N GLU A 977 -2.22 42.37 -11.39
CA GLU A 977 -1.08 42.56 -10.50
C GLU A 977 0.15 41.79 -11.00
N LEU A 978 -0.03 40.50 -11.32
CA LEU A 978 1.03 39.68 -11.92
C LEU A 978 1.47 40.23 -13.28
N ARG A 979 0.52 40.70 -14.09
CA ARG A 979 0.79 41.32 -15.39
C ARG A 979 1.63 42.58 -15.28
N ALA A 980 1.37 43.45 -14.30
CA ALA A 980 2.16 44.64 -14.07
C ALA A 980 3.63 44.31 -13.78
N VAL A 981 3.89 43.31 -12.94
CA VAL A 981 5.25 42.83 -12.63
C VAL A 981 5.90 42.16 -13.85
N ALA A 982 5.16 41.32 -14.57
CA ALA A 982 5.65 40.65 -15.79
C ALA A 982 6.00 41.64 -16.91
N MET A 983 5.22 42.72 -17.07
CA MET A 983 5.48 43.80 -18.02
C MET A 983 6.72 44.64 -17.70
N GLN A 984 7.22 44.61 -16.45
CA GLN A 984 8.53 45.17 -16.11
C GLN A 984 9.65 44.16 -16.39
N LEU A 985 9.51 42.93 -15.87
CA LEU A 985 10.58 41.94 -15.88
C LEU A 985 10.88 41.32 -17.24
N LEU A 986 9.86 40.88 -17.99
CA LEU A 986 10.07 40.16 -19.24
C LEU A 986 10.68 41.04 -20.34
N PRO A 987 10.26 42.32 -20.54
CA PRO A 987 10.94 43.24 -21.46
C PRO A 987 12.33 43.69 -21.02
N ALA A 988 12.65 43.65 -19.72
CA ALA A 988 14.01 43.87 -19.24
C ALA A 988 14.93 42.70 -19.64
N LEU A 989 14.50 41.46 -19.38
CA LEU A 989 15.22 40.25 -19.80
C LEU A 989 15.33 40.16 -21.34
N GLN A 990 14.28 40.54 -22.09
CA GLN A 990 14.32 40.54 -23.55
C GLN A 990 15.38 41.50 -24.11
N ARG A 991 15.55 42.69 -23.52
CA ARG A 991 16.61 43.62 -23.92
C ARG A 991 18.01 43.07 -23.63
N TYR A 992 18.19 42.40 -22.49
CA TYR A 992 19.46 41.72 -22.18
C TYR A 992 19.76 40.59 -23.17
N VAL A 993 18.79 39.71 -23.42
CA VAL A 993 18.90 38.59 -24.37
C VAL A 993 19.23 39.09 -25.78
N ALA A 994 18.63 40.20 -26.23
CA ALA A 994 18.91 40.80 -27.53
C ALA A 994 20.30 41.48 -27.62
N ALA A 995 20.91 41.81 -26.49
CA ALA A 995 22.24 42.41 -26.40
C ALA A 995 23.34 41.40 -26.00
N PHE A 996 22.97 40.17 -25.67
CA PHE A 996 23.91 39.14 -25.22
C PHE A 996 24.60 38.48 -26.42
N ASP A 997 25.94 38.57 -26.43
CA ASP A 997 26.83 37.93 -27.40
C ASP A 997 27.80 37.04 -26.61
N PRO A 998 27.81 35.71 -26.80
CA PRO A 998 28.66 34.80 -26.05
C PRO A 998 30.17 34.99 -26.32
N GLU A 999 30.56 35.68 -27.39
CA GLU A 999 31.95 36.00 -27.70
C GLU A 999 32.45 37.27 -26.97
N ARG A 1000 31.57 37.96 -26.24
CA ARG A 1000 31.86 39.24 -25.56
C ARG A 1000 31.64 39.13 -24.05
N PRO A 1001 32.22 40.06 -23.26
CA PRO A 1001 31.82 40.23 -21.87
C PRO A 1001 30.30 40.44 -21.76
N PRO A 1002 29.60 39.77 -20.81
CA PRO A 1002 28.16 39.90 -20.67
C PRO A 1002 27.73 41.36 -20.46
N PRO A 1003 26.57 41.79 -21.01
CA PRO A 1003 26.05 43.12 -20.76
C PRO A 1003 25.68 43.29 -19.27
N PRO A 1004 25.49 44.54 -18.79
CA PRO A 1004 25.00 44.79 -17.44
C PRO A 1004 23.71 44.01 -17.14
N GLN A 1005 23.58 43.53 -15.91
CA GLN A 1005 22.44 42.74 -15.46
C GLN A 1005 21.11 43.48 -15.72
N PRO A 1006 20.05 42.78 -16.20
CA PRO A 1006 18.76 43.42 -16.43
C PRO A 1006 18.09 43.77 -15.11
N GLU A 1007 17.38 44.90 -15.06
CA GLU A 1007 16.62 45.31 -13.87
C GLU A 1007 15.68 44.20 -13.38
N GLY A 1008 15.82 43.82 -12.11
CA GLY A 1008 15.01 42.77 -11.48
C GLY A 1008 15.48 41.34 -11.74
N TRP A 1009 16.63 41.14 -12.39
CA TRP A 1009 17.18 39.83 -12.76
C TRP A 1009 18.67 39.69 -12.44
N ARG A 1010 19.04 38.51 -11.96
CA ARG A 1010 20.42 38.00 -11.99
C ARG A 1010 20.52 36.95 -13.09
N VAL A 1011 21.42 37.17 -14.03
CA VAL A 1011 21.63 36.35 -15.23
C VAL A 1011 23.05 35.82 -15.25
N THR A 1012 23.19 34.50 -15.26
CA THR A 1012 24.47 33.80 -15.41
C THR A 1012 24.49 33.11 -16.77
N PRO A 1013 25.45 33.42 -17.66
CA PRO A 1013 25.55 32.78 -18.97
C PRO A 1013 26.31 31.45 -18.90
N HIS A 1014 25.86 30.49 -19.71
CA HIS A 1014 26.44 29.16 -19.83
C HIS A 1014 26.61 28.78 -21.31
N ALA A 1015 27.76 28.19 -21.65
CA ALA A 1015 27.97 27.57 -22.96
C ALA A 1015 27.31 26.17 -22.99
N ALA A 1016 26.85 25.74 -24.16
CA ALA A 1016 26.32 24.39 -24.38
C ALA A 1016 26.58 23.90 -25.81
N ALA A 1017 26.40 22.61 -26.06
CA ALA A 1017 26.72 21.99 -27.36
C ALA A 1017 25.95 22.60 -28.54
N ALA A 1018 24.72 23.06 -28.32
CA ALA A 1018 23.87 23.72 -29.31
C ALA A 1018 23.90 25.27 -29.25
N GLY A 1019 24.87 25.86 -28.53
CA GLY A 1019 25.09 27.31 -28.46
C GLY A 1019 25.29 27.81 -27.03
N TRP A 1020 24.32 28.57 -26.51
CA TRP A 1020 24.34 29.11 -25.16
C TRP A 1020 22.95 29.09 -24.53
N TRP A 1021 22.94 29.09 -23.20
CA TRP A 1021 21.75 29.32 -22.38
C TRP A 1021 22.10 30.22 -21.20
N LEU A 1022 21.07 30.74 -20.53
CA LEU A 1022 21.18 31.65 -19.40
C LEU A 1022 20.44 31.06 -18.21
N ALA A 1023 21.10 30.91 -17.06
CA ALA A 1023 20.42 30.76 -15.79
C ALA A 1023 19.89 32.14 -15.39
N VAL A 1024 18.58 32.29 -15.25
CA VAL A 1024 17.92 33.57 -14.95
C VAL A 1024 17.13 33.46 -13.64
N VAL A 1025 17.52 34.25 -12.65
CA VAL A 1025 16.92 34.27 -11.32
C VAL A 1025 16.35 35.67 -11.06
N PRO A 1026 15.05 35.84 -10.77
CA PRO A 1026 14.51 37.13 -10.37
C PRO A 1026 15.22 37.62 -9.09
N GLU A 1027 15.69 38.87 -9.06
CA GLU A 1027 16.37 39.45 -7.87
C GLU A 1027 15.45 39.47 -6.65
N ASN A 1028 14.15 39.63 -6.88
CA ASN A 1028 13.11 39.34 -5.89
C ASN A 1028 12.36 38.07 -6.31
N PHE A 1029 12.58 36.97 -5.59
CA PHE A 1029 11.95 35.69 -5.88
C PHE A 1029 10.42 35.72 -5.82
N SER A 1030 9.81 36.68 -5.11
CA SER A 1030 8.34 36.85 -5.12
C SER A 1030 7.78 37.27 -6.48
N ASN A 1031 8.63 37.60 -7.45
CA ASN A 1031 8.22 37.96 -8.81
C ASN A 1031 8.24 36.77 -9.77
N LEU A 1032 8.80 35.61 -9.38
CA LEU A 1032 8.71 34.37 -10.15
C LEU A 1032 7.26 33.98 -10.53
N PRO A 1033 6.24 34.11 -9.65
CA PRO A 1033 4.82 33.96 -10.04
C PRO A 1033 4.45 34.68 -11.33
N ALA A 1034 4.76 35.97 -11.42
CA ALA A 1034 4.42 36.79 -12.57
C ALA A 1034 5.08 36.28 -13.86
N VAL A 1035 6.29 35.71 -13.76
CA VAL A 1035 6.98 35.14 -14.92
C VAL A 1035 6.38 33.78 -15.32
N LEU A 1036 5.93 32.96 -14.37
CA LEU A 1036 5.32 31.65 -14.66
C LEU A 1036 3.88 31.79 -15.18
N ASP A 1037 3.08 32.67 -14.59
CA ASP A 1037 1.65 32.85 -14.92
C ASP A 1037 1.41 33.82 -16.08
N CYS A 1038 2.32 34.75 -16.36
CA CYS A 1038 2.25 35.64 -17.53
C CYS A 1038 3.30 35.34 -18.62
N GLY A 1039 4.27 34.44 -18.42
CA GLY A 1039 5.28 34.10 -19.41
C GLY A 1039 5.10 32.70 -20.01
N HIS A 1040 5.65 32.50 -21.21
CA HIS A 1040 5.67 31.19 -21.87
C HIS A 1040 6.81 30.32 -21.32
N VAL A 1041 6.59 29.68 -20.17
CA VAL A 1041 7.61 28.85 -19.51
C VAL A 1041 7.36 27.36 -19.76
N ALA A 1042 8.32 26.72 -20.43
CA ALA A 1042 8.32 25.28 -20.66
C ALA A 1042 8.91 24.49 -19.47
N VAL A 1043 8.71 23.18 -19.46
CA VAL A 1043 9.40 22.22 -18.57
C VAL A 1043 10.08 21.16 -19.42
N ALA A 1044 11.28 20.78 -18.99
CA ALA A 1044 12.08 19.72 -19.56
C ALA A 1044 12.61 18.77 -18.47
N SER A 1045 12.87 17.51 -18.80
CA SER A 1045 13.89 16.74 -18.08
C SER A 1045 15.30 17.18 -18.50
N GLU A 1046 16.32 16.79 -17.74
CA GLU A 1046 17.71 17.00 -18.17
C GLU A 1046 18.01 16.24 -19.47
N ASP A 1047 17.52 15.00 -19.62
CA ASP A 1047 17.67 14.24 -20.87
C ASP A 1047 17.07 14.93 -22.09
N GLU A 1048 15.89 15.53 -21.98
CA GLU A 1048 15.27 16.27 -23.08
C GLU A 1048 16.09 17.51 -23.49
N LEU A 1049 16.83 18.12 -22.55
CA LEU A 1049 17.75 19.22 -22.81
C LEU A 1049 19.06 18.71 -23.41
N ARG A 1050 19.68 17.69 -22.82
CA ARG A 1050 20.93 17.07 -23.28
C ARG A 1050 20.77 16.56 -24.72
N ALA A 1051 19.64 15.92 -25.05
CA ALA A 1051 19.29 15.46 -26.39
C ALA A 1051 19.17 16.60 -27.43
N ARG A 1052 18.92 17.83 -26.97
CA ARG A 1052 18.88 19.05 -27.80
C ARG A 1052 20.18 19.88 -27.72
N GLY A 1053 21.20 19.38 -27.03
CA GLY A 1053 22.49 20.06 -26.84
C GLY A 1053 22.46 21.24 -25.86
N PHE A 1054 21.48 21.26 -24.94
CA PHE A 1054 21.35 22.26 -23.88
C PHE A 1054 21.42 21.61 -22.49
N GLU A 1055 21.57 22.45 -21.47
CA GLU A 1055 21.51 22.08 -20.05
C GLU A 1055 20.56 23.05 -19.34
N GLY A 1056 20.48 23.01 -18.01
CA GLY A 1056 19.80 24.04 -17.24
C GLY A 1056 20.11 23.96 -15.75
N ALA A 1057 20.02 25.09 -15.08
CA ALA A 1057 20.03 25.15 -13.62
C ALA A 1057 18.68 24.69 -13.07
N ALA A 1058 18.71 23.92 -11.98
CA ALA A 1058 17.50 23.50 -11.27
C ALA A 1058 16.76 24.70 -10.64
N ALA A 1059 15.47 24.51 -10.34
CA ALA A 1059 14.69 25.45 -9.56
C ALA A 1059 15.42 25.75 -8.21
N PRO A 1060 15.54 27.01 -7.77
CA PRO A 1060 14.72 28.19 -8.12
C PRO A 1060 15.06 28.91 -9.43
N SER A 1061 16.10 28.51 -10.17
CA SER A 1061 16.43 29.17 -11.44
C SER A 1061 15.39 28.88 -12.52
N LEU A 1062 15.00 29.92 -13.27
CA LEU A 1062 14.51 29.76 -14.63
C LEU A 1062 15.72 29.66 -15.57
N ASN A 1063 15.50 29.16 -16.77
CA ASN A 1063 16.53 29.04 -17.80
C ASN A 1063 16.01 29.67 -19.10
N PHE A 1064 16.89 30.24 -19.91
CA PHE A 1064 16.56 30.75 -21.23
C PHE A 1064 17.57 30.25 -22.27
N ALA A 1065 17.07 29.69 -23.37
CA ALA A 1065 17.89 29.39 -24.55
C ALA A 1065 17.15 29.86 -25.81
N PRO A 1066 17.83 30.48 -26.81
CA PRO A 1066 17.17 31.02 -27.99
C PRO A 1066 16.19 30.07 -28.73
N PRO A 1067 16.49 28.76 -28.92
CA PRO A 1067 15.56 27.85 -29.58
C PRO A 1067 14.49 27.23 -28.66
N LEU A 1068 14.60 27.40 -27.33
CA LEU A 1068 13.69 26.78 -26.35
C LEU A 1068 12.77 27.80 -25.66
N GLY A 1069 13.14 29.08 -25.65
CA GLY A 1069 12.49 30.11 -24.84
C GLY A 1069 12.84 30.00 -23.35
N LEU A 1070 11.92 30.40 -22.47
CA LEU A 1070 12.04 30.18 -21.03
C LEU A 1070 11.68 28.73 -20.68
N TYR A 1071 12.48 28.08 -19.82
CA TYR A 1071 12.20 26.73 -19.33
C TYR A 1071 12.66 26.49 -17.89
N LEU A 1072 12.03 25.51 -17.25
CA LEU A 1072 12.41 24.91 -15.98
C LEU A 1072 12.97 23.50 -16.20
N VAL A 1073 14.07 23.18 -15.52
CA VAL A 1073 14.52 21.79 -15.38
C VAL A 1073 13.67 21.12 -14.30
N ARG A 1074 12.99 20.03 -14.66
CA ARG A 1074 12.37 19.14 -13.69
C ARG A 1074 13.49 18.36 -12.99
N PRO A 1075 13.58 18.35 -11.66
CA PRO A 1075 14.52 17.47 -10.98
C PRO A 1075 14.21 16.02 -11.37
N GLU A 1076 15.23 15.27 -11.80
CA GLU A 1076 15.15 13.82 -11.93
C GLU A 1076 14.68 13.24 -10.58
N ARG A 1077 13.71 12.32 -10.62
CA ARG A 1077 13.00 11.78 -9.46
C ARG A 1077 13.31 10.30 -9.28
#